data_AF-A0A078KWF2-F1
#
_entry.id   AF-A0A078KWF2-F1
#
_cell.length_a   1.000
_cell.length_b   1.000
_cell.length_c   1.000
_cell.angle_alpha   90.00
_cell.angle_beta   90.00
_cell.angle_gamma   90.00
#
_symmetry.space_group_name_H-M   'P 1'
#
loop_
_entity.id
_entity.type
_entity.pdbx_description
1 polymer ?
#
loop_
_entity_poly.entity_id
_entity_poly.type
_entity_poly.pdbx_seq_one_letter_code
_entity_poly.pdbx_strand_id
1 'polypeptide(L)'
;MAKIVYFSTDFDGCFSHETSSVALGIGWENSKSKEDANAAYITSNGEILEQFRAQKGDQTVLLVGSNRQTPFIDLKNGGENIKTVCPTGSVFPVMEAITEELGENTIFNPFLLSDLEADVVEIGQTHRKLKENGYLKDNGAYKPEISDQDFIRDGFPQYKDDESKASLLVAQMKLAAMTNPDDEIEFNFYDDRIDIVEGLQNFFKANPELIPENVSLNLFGYSGPHLTQEQAQENLSNFILHTTTELEKLGNPEIEETLDPRTLGVLSDAQKNNFPIIFRDPVKNEFKIYRRDIDGVWGFESFNGVIPDMEPPEKFNALFYGPGSSNYLPTTREPLVFDFLKRVHFLPIPTTRPSNRVGAKDVYAYGAPTRIDTIKGEGSIPREVSDWKPLYQAIRQSSIQSDAGIDDKLSVASNFSLSAFIAHTYTGPNPQPPLEIQTFISQKLSKMSPPDIASLLIDSKISVSAVEKILENRGDKTEILIKIIRKQEEALQGELEPEERIQLEAALLELYKTTINLRNQNLSLVKITQSKNLSDTRNALCTSIDEAIKSPDLSLDDCRNILKVLSHASLAIDKKVDPDVQFNSICELGNLSDELVGKKSENLSTVSVVCGILALVAAVVALALSSTGIGLIIGLAVAGALAAACASTAIASNVTESDLSKKASDFRSALEEIIEKDGLDEDREQTIYSRLH
;
A
#
# COMPACT_ATOMS: atom_id res chain seq x y z
N MET A 1 28.31 15.79 -1.96
CA MET A 1 26.90 15.56 -1.62
C MET A 1 26.24 16.91 -1.63
N ALA A 2 25.64 17.24 -2.76
CA ALA A 2 24.75 18.38 -2.89
C ALA A 2 23.42 18.04 -2.21
N LYS A 3 22.66 19.08 -1.87
CA LYS A 3 21.27 18.95 -1.42
C LYS A 3 20.37 19.27 -2.60
N ILE A 4 19.60 18.29 -3.08
CA ILE A 4 18.63 18.48 -4.16
C ILE A 4 17.22 18.52 -3.55
N VAL A 5 16.45 19.56 -3.87
CA VAL A 5 15.11 19.74 -3.32
C VAL A 5 14.07 19.53 -4.41
N TYR A 6 13.16 18.60 -4.19
CA TYR A 6 12.04 18.32 -5.09
C TYR A 6 10.74 18.87 -4.50
N PHE A 7 9.93 19.51 -5.33
CA PHE A 7 8.56 19.91 -5.00
C PHE A 7 7.60 19.20 -5.95
N SER A 8 6.77 18.32 -5.41
CA SER A 8 5.70 17.62 -6.12
C SER A 8 4.37 18.05 -5.55
N THR A 9 3.58 18.80 -6.33
CA THR A 9 2.39 19.49 -5.81
C THR A 9 1.15 19.07 -6.57
N ASP A 10 0.06 18.78 -5.85
CA ASP A 10 -1.25 18.63 -6.46
C ASP A 10 -1.70 19.95 -7.10
N PHE A 11 -2.19 19.91 -8.34
CA PHE A 11 -2.49 21.14 -9.07
C PHE A 11 -3.86 21.69 -8.68
N ASP A 12 -4.89 20.84 -8.77
CA ASP A 12 -6.28 21.22 -8.58
C ASP A 12 -6.58 21.67 -7.14
N GLY A 13 -5.88 21.09 -6.16
CA GLY A 13 -5.96 21.36 -4.73
C GLY A 13 -5.12 22.55 -4.24
N CYS A 14 -3.90 22.67 -4.77
CA CYS A 14 -2.91 23.59 -4.19
C CYS A 14 -2.64 24.83 -5.03
N PHE A 15 -2.56 24.72 -6.37
CA PHE A 15 -2.20 25.83 -7.26
C PHE A 15 -3.38 26.42 -8.02
N SER A 16 -4.38 25.60 -8.34
CA SER A 16 -5.63 26.00 -9.00
C SER A 16 -6.78 26.14 -8.00
N HIS A 17 -6.57 27.03 -7.03
CA HIS A 17 -7.51 27.39 -5.97
C HIS A 17 -8.30 28.66 -6.34
N GLU A 18 -9.24 29.05 -5.47
CA GLU A 18 -10.21 30.12 -5.71
C GLU A 18 -9.54 31.47 -6.05
N THR A 19 -8.45 31.82 -5.37
CA THR A 19 -7.67 33.04 -5.66
C THR A 19 -7.17 33.05 -7.11
N SER A 20 -6.62 31.93 -7.61
CA SER A 20 -6.17 31.82 -9.00
C SER A 20 -7.34 31.85 -9.98
N SER A 21 -8.47 31.22 -9.64
CA SER A 21 -9.69 31.25 -10.46
C SER A 21 -10.26 32.66 -10.58
N VAL A 22 -10.24 33.45 -9.50
CA VAL A 22 -10.65 34.86 -9.50
C VAL A 22 -9.70 35.69 -10.34
N ALA A 23 -8.38 35.49 -10.20
CA ALA A 23 -7.37 36.23 -10.97
C ALA A 23 -7.42 35.92 -12.48
N LEU A 24 -7.74 34.68 -12.85
CA LEU A 24 -8.01 34.29 -14.23
C LEU A 24 -9.31 34.91 -14.75
N GLY A 25 -10.37 34.85 -13.96
CA GLY A 25 -11.68 35.37 -14.34
C GLY A 25 -12.40 34.50 -15.38
N ILE A 26 -13.67 34.83 -15.61
CA ILE A 26 -14.58 34.07 -16.48
C ILE A 26 -14.17 34.23 -17.94
N GLY A 27 -14.08 33.11 -18.68
CA GLY A 27 -13.79 33.12 -20.11
C GLY A 27 -12.35 33.52 -20.45
N TRP A 28 -11.42 33.37 -19.50
CA TRP A 28 -10.01 33.73 -19.66
C TRP A 28 -9.35 32.97 -20.82
N GLU A 29 -9.81 31.76 -21.13
CA GLU A 29 -9.28 30.91 -22.20
C GLU A 29 -9.40 31.54 -23.59
N ASN A 30 -10.23 32.58 -23.73
CA ASN A 30 -10.42 33.35 -24.96
C ASN A 30 -10.02 34.82 -24.84
N SER A 31 -9.72 35.32 -23.63
CA SER A 31 -9.52 36.75 -23.37
C SER A 31 -8.16 37.12 -22.77
N LYS A 32 -7.49 36.21 -22.06
CA LYS A 32 -6.17 36.46 -21.45
C LYS A 32 -5.03 35.99 -22.36
N SER A 33 -3.94 36.76 -22.36
CA SER A 33 -2.67 36.33 -22.96
C SER A 33 -1.99 35.25 -22.10
N LYS A 34 -0.90 34.68 -22.62
CA LYS A 34 -0.05 33.75 -21.87
C LYS A 34 0.51 34.40 -20.61
N GLU A 35 0.99 35.62 -20.72
CA GLU A 35 1.59 36.38 -19.61
C GLU A 35 0.55 36.66 -18.52
N ASP A 36 -0.67 37.05 -18.91
CA ASP A 36 -1.76 37.32 -17.96
C ASP A 36 -2.23 36.05 -17.23
N ALA A 37 -2.29 34.92 -17.95
CA ALA A 37 -2.65 33.63 -17.36
C ALA A 37 -1.57 33.14 -16.38
N ASN A 38 -0.30 33.22 -16.77
CA ASN A 38 0.83 32.88 -15.91
C ASN A 38 0.90 33.77 -14.66
N ALA A 39 0.74 35.08 -14.83
CA ALA A 39 0.74 36.04 -13.73
C ALA A 39 -0.38 35.77 -12.72
N ALA A 40 -1.56 35.31 -13.18
CA ALA A 40 -2.66 34.94 -12.30
C ALA A 40 -2.27 33.79 -11.36
N TYR A 41 -1.63 32.74 -11.88
CA TYR A 41 -1.15 31.62 -11.07
C TYR A 41 0.01 32.00 -10.15
N ILE A 42 1.01 32.72 -10.68
CA ILE A 42 2.19 33.14 -9.92
C ILE A 42 1.81 34.05 -8.75
N THR A 43 1.01 35.09 -9.02
CA THR A 43 0.63 36.07 -7.99
C THR A 43 -0.24 35.40 -6.92
N SER A 44 -1.19 34.55 -7.33
CA SER A 44 -2.08 33.85 -6.40
C SER A 44 -1.35 32.87 -5.49
N ASN A 45 -0.18 32.37 -5.92
CA ASN A 45 0.64 31.44 -5.16
C ASN A 45 1.90 32.08 -4.57
N GLY A 46 2.00 33.42 -4.55
CA GLY A 46 3.22 34.12 -4.16
C GLY A 46 3.79 33.69 -2.80
N GLU A 47 2.93 33.49 -1.79
CA GLU A 47 3.37 33.07 -0.45
C GLU A 47 4.04 31.69 -0.43
N ILE A 48 3.50 30.69 -1.14
CA ILE A 48 4.11 29.36 -1.20
C ILE A 48 5.36 29.36 -2.09
N LEU A 49 5.39 30.17 -3.16
CA LEU A 49 6.58 30.30 -4.01
C LEU A 49 7.75 30.95 -3.25
N GLU A 50 7.49 31.93 -2.38
CA GLU A 50 8.51 32.46 -1.47
C GLU A 50 9.05 31.39 -0.50
N GLN A 51 8.20 30.49 -0.01
CA GLN A 51 8.66 29.37 0.81
C GLN A 51 9.54 28.41 0.02
N PHE A 52 9.20 28.12 -1.25
CA PHE A 52 10.03 27.28 -2.11
C PHE A 52 11.41 27.93 -2.36
N ARG A 53 11.45 29.24 -2.58
CA ARG A 53 12.71 30.00 -2.70
C ARG A 53 13.55 29.95 -1.42
N ALA A 54 12.91 29.99 -0.25
CA ALA A 54 13.58 29.92 1.04
C ALA A 54 14.12 28.52 1.36
N GLN A 55 13.46 27.46 0.88
CA GLN A 55 13.82 26.06 1.10
C GLN A 55 14.80 25.50 0.06
N LYS A 56 15.28 26.32 -0.89
CA LYS A 56 16.12 25.88 -2.01
C LYS A 56 17.37 25.11 -1.56
N GLY A 57 17.67 24.05 -2.31
CA GLY A 57 18.95 23.36 -2.27
C GLY A 57 19.96 23.94 -3.26
N ASP A 58 21.00 23.17 -3.57
CA ASP A 58 21.91 23.47 -4.68
C ASP A 58 21.18 23.45 -6.03
N GLN A 59 20.14 22.62 -6.13
CA GLN A 59 19.20 22.55 -7.24
C GLN A 59 17.78 22.34 -6.70
N THR A 60 16.80 22.95 -7.37
CA THR A 60 15.37 22.74 -7.12
C THR A 60 14.72 22.08 -8.32
N VAL A 61 13.85 21.09 -8.10
CA VAL A 61 13.15 20.38 -9.15
C VAL A 61 11.65 20.41 -8.90
N LEU A 62 10.88 20.90 -9.87
CA LEU A 62 9.42 20.88 -9.82
C LEU A 62 8.86 19.67 -10.58
N LEU A 63 7.85 19.03 -9.99
CA LEU A 63 7.14 17.88 -10.54
C LEU A 63 5.63 18.13 -10.51
N VAL A 64 4.90 17.47 -11.40
CA VAL A 64 3.44 17.39 -11.32
C VAL A 64 3.07 16.33 -10.28
N GLY A 65 2.65 16.76 -9.09
CA GLY A 65 2.19 15.90 -8.00
C GLY A 65 0.71 15.57 -8.05
N SER A 66 0.03 15.89 -9.15
CA SER A 66 -1.42 15.72 -9.33
C SER A 66 -1.79 14.45 -10.10
N ASN A 67 -3.06 14.05 -10.06
CA ASN A 67 -3.58 12.95 -10.90
C ASN A 67 -3.58 13.26 -12.40
N ARG A 68 -3.27 14.51 -12.78
CA ARG A 68 -3.05 14.98 -14.16
C ARG A 68 -1.77 14.40 -14.79
N GLN A 69 -1.65 13.07 -14.75
CA GLN A 69 -0.52 12.28 -15.24
C GLN A 69 -0.71 11.82 -16.69
N THR A 70 -1.82 12.17 -17.33
CA THR A 70 -2.09 11.91 -18.75
C THR A 70 -2.81 13.10 -19.38
N PRO A 71 -2.73 13.27 -20.72
CA PRO A 71 -3.51 14.27 -21.43
C PRO A 71 -5.02 14.13 -21.22
N PHE A 72 -5.53 12.89 -21.08
CA PHE A 72 -6.95 12.62 -20.82
C PHE A 72 -7.41 13.25 -19.49
N ILE A 73 -6.68 12.99 -18.41
CA ILE A 73 -7.04 13.50 -17.08
C ILE A 73 -6.79 15.01 -17.00
N ASP A 74 -5.71 15.50 -17.61
CA ASP A 74 -5.41 16.93 -17.66
C ASP A 74 -6.47 17.72 -18.45
N LEU A 75 -6.97 17.22 -19.58
CA LEU A 75 -8.08 17.83 -20.33
C LEU A 75 -9.38 17.83 -19.53
N LYS A 76 -9.72 16.68 -18.93
CA LYS A 76 -10.95 16.51 -18.14
C LYS A 76 -11.00 17.47 -16.96
N ASN A 77 -9.88 17.64 -16.24
CA ASN A 77 -9.78 18.58 -15.11
C ASN A 77 -9.53 20.02 -15.60
N GLY A 78 -8.97 20.19 -16.80
CA GLY A 78 -8.61 21.47 -17.41
C GLY A 78 -9.78 22.27 -17.98
N GLY A 79 -10.91 21.63 -18.30
CA GLY A 79 -12.13 22.37 -18.69
C GLY A 79 -13.13 21.70 -19.63
N GLU A 80 -12.92 20.47 -20.10
CA GLU A 80 -13.82 19.86 -21.11
C GLU A 80 -15.19 19.44 -20.53
N ASN A 81 -15.23 18.98 -19.28
CA ASN A 81 -16.41 18.30 -18.72
C ASN A 81 -16.98 18.92 -17.44
N ILE A 82 -16.34 19.95 -16.90
CA ILE A 82 -16.83 20.65 -15.73
C ILE A 82 -17.42 21.97 -16.22
N LYS A 83 -18.72 22.19 -15.94
CA LYS A 83 -19.36 23.51 -16.05
C LYS A 83 -18.78 24.48 -14.98
N THR A 84 -17.48 24.45 -14.75
CA THR A 84 -16.77 25.44 -13.95
C THR A 84 -16.78 26.73 -14.73
N VAL A 85 -17.24 27.79 -14.07
CA VAL A 85 -17.32 29.12 -14.66
C VAL A 85 -15.92 29.65 -15.04
N CYS A 86 -14.87 29.13 -14.38
CA CYS A 86 -13.46 29.36 -14.73
C CYS A 86 -12.74 28.01 -14.89
N PRO A 87 -12.45 27.55 -16.13
CA PRO A 87 -11.61 26.37 -16.35
C PRO A 87 -10.18 26.62 -15.84
N THR A 88 -9.44 25.57 -15.52
CA THR A 88 -8.08 25.69 -14.97
C THR A 88 -6.99 25.63 -16.04
N GLY A 89 -7.31 25.09 -17.23
CA GLY A 89 -6.34 24.84 -18.29
C GLY A 89 -5.44 23.64 -18.01
N SER A 90 -4.39 23.49 -18.82
CA SER A 90 -3.39 22.43 -18.63
C SER A 90 -2.41 22.79 -17.52
N VAL A 91 -2.01 21.81 -16.71
CA VAL A 91 -1.01 22.00 -15.65
C VAL A 91 0.38 22.33 -16.19
N PHE A 92 0.74 21.82 -17.37
CA PHE A 92 2.15 21.86 -17.82
C PHE A 92 2.69 23.26 -18.08
N PRO A 93 2.01 24.15 -18.83
CA PRO A 93 2.51 25.51 -19.06
C PRO A 93 2.62 26.32 -17.76
N VAL A 94 1.76 26.04 -16.77
CA VAL A 94 1.78 26.71 -15.47
C VAL A 94 3.00 26.27 -14.67
N MET A 95 3.31 24.98 -14.63
CA MET A 95 4.50 24.47 -13.96
C MET A 95 5.80 24.99 -14.57
N GLU A 96 5.83 25.18 -15.89
CA GLU A 96 6.96 25.82 -16.58
C GLU A 96 7.13 27.28 -16.18
N ALA A 97 6.03 28.04 -16.15
CA ALA A 97 6.05 29.44 -15.72
C ALA A 97 6.48 29.58 -14.25
N ILE A 98 6.00 28.70 -13.36
CA ILE A 98 6.43 28.68 -11.95
C ILE A 98 7.91 28.32 -11.84
N THR A 99 8.41 27.39 -12.66
CA THR A 99 9.84 27.04 -12.69
C THR A 99 10.70 28.25 -13.07
N GLU A 100 10.31 28.97 -14.13
CA GLU A 100 10.99 30.20 -14.57
C GLU A 100 10.99 31.26 -13.44
N GLU A 101 9.85 31.42 -12.76
CA GLU A 101 9.67 32.37 -11.66
C GLU A 101 10.52 32.03 -10.41
N LEU A 102 10.80 30.75 -10.16
CA LEU A 102 11.69 30.34 -9.07
C LEU A 102 13.19 30.52 -9.38
N GLY A 103 13.55 30.74 -10.65
CA GLY A 103 14.87 31.18 -11.08
C GLY A 103 15.80 30.07 -11.61
N GLU A 104 17.02 30.46 -11.99
CA GLU A 104 17.95 29.68 -12.85
C GLU A 104 18.37 28.30 -12.31
N ASN A 105 18.33 28.09 -10.99
CA ASN A 105 18.68 26.81 -10.36
C ASN A 105 17.46 25.88 -10.17
N THR A 106 16.32 26.23 -10.78
CA THR A 106 15.08 25.46 -10.71
C THR A 106 14.78 24.83 -12.06
N ILE A 107 14.44 23.53 -12.07
CA ILE A 107 14.18 22.77 -13.29
C ILE A 107 12.79 22.14 -13.21
N PHE A 108 12.02 22.26 -14.28
CA PHE A 108 10.80 21.48 -14.45
C PHE A 108 11.17 20.07 -14.91
N ASN A 109 10.81 19.06 -14.12
CA ASN A 109 10.92 17.68 -14.55
C ASN A 109 9.60 17.25 -15.19
N PRO A 110 9.57 17.00 -16.51
CA PRO A 110 8.34 16.70 -17.25
C PRO A 110 7.87 15.25 -17.10
N PHE A 111 8.45 14.47 -16.20
CA PHE A 111 8.08 13.09 -15.95
C PHE A 111 6.60 12.96 -15.59
N LEU A 112 5.91 12.07 -16.31
CA LEU A 112 4.55 11.65 -16.02
C LEU A 112 4.48 10.14 -15.90
N LEU A 113 3.57 9.61 -15.07
CA LEU A 113 3.44 8.15 -14.90
C LEU A 113 3.17 7.42 -16.22
N SER A 114 2.49 8.05 -17.18
CA SER A 114 2.28 7.49 -18.52
C SER A 114 3.57 7.18 -19.28
N ASP A 115 4.68 7.87 -18.97
CA ASP A 115 5.98 7.57 -19.58
C ASP A 115 6.45 6.14 -19.22
N LEU A 116 6.05 5.63 -18.05
CA LEU A 116 6.39 4.28 -17.61
C LEU A 116 5.54 3.19 -18.28
N GLU A 117 4.38 3.55 -18.82
CA GLU A 117 3.44 2.59 -19.43
C GLU A 117 3.80 2.27 -20.90
N ALA A 118 4.76 3.00 -21.48
CA ALA A 118 5.31 2.68 -22.79
C ALA A 118 6.23 1.44 -22.76
N ASP A 119 6.31 0.72 -23.89
CA ASP A 119 7.25 -0.40 -24.08
C ASP A 119 8.70 0.07 -23.94
N VAL A 120 9.01 1.21 -24.57
CA VAL A 120 10.28 1.92 -24.43
C VAL A 120 10.02 3.12 -23.54
N VAL A 121 10.62 3.12 -22.36
CA VAL A 121 10.47 4.24 -21.41
C VAL A 121 11.40 5.37 -21.80
N GLU A 122 10.81 6.52 -22.11
CA GLU A 122 11.51 7.78 -22.28
C GLU A 122 10.88 8.84 -21.37
N ILE A 123 11.63 9.30 -20.37
CA ILE A 123 11.15 10.28 -19.38
C ILE A 123 10.79 11.60 -20.07
N GLY A 124 9.59 12.10 -19.82
CA GLY A 124 9.07 13.34 -20.41
C GLY A 124 8.51 13.20 -21.82
N GLN A 125 8.47 11.98 -22.38
CA GLN A 125 7.96 11.74 -23.74
C GLN A 125 6.48 12.15 -23.87
N THR A 126 5.65 11.82 -22.88
CA THR A 126 4.22 12.17 -22.89
C THR A 126 4.03 13.68 -22.97
N HIS A 127 4.72 14.43 -22.11
CA HIS A 127 4.67 15.89 -22.08
C HIS A 127 5.16 16.51 -23.40
N ARG A 128 6.29 16.02 -23.94
CA ARG A 128 6.83 16.50 -25.22
C ARG A 128 5.85 16.29 -26.37
N LYS A 129 5.25 15.10 -26.45
CA LYS A 129 4.26 14.75 -27.49
C LYS A 129 3.00 15.61 -27.40
N LEU A 130 2.53 15.92 -26.19
CA LEU A 130 1.40 16.84 -25.98
C LEU A 130 1.71 18.24 -26.54
N LYS A 131 2.94 18.74 -26.33
CA LYS A 131 3.38 20.02 -26.90
C LYS A 131 3.51 19.99 -28.42
N GLU A 132 4.16 18.97 -28.97
CA GLU A 132 4.40 18.82 -30.40
C GLU A 132 3.09 18.71 -31.21
N ASN A 133 2.08 18.05 -30.66
CA ASN A 133 0.76 17.92 -31.28
C ASN A 133 -0.08 19.21 -31.19
N GLY A 134 0.35 20.21 -30.43
CA GLY A 134 -0.27 21.53 -30.40
C GLY A 134 -1.73 21.54 -29.90
N TYR A 135 -2.06 20.74 -28.89
CA TYR A 135 -3.42 20.67 -28.33
C TYR A 135 -3.82 21.91 -27.52
N LEU A 136 -2.84 22.67 -27.05
CA LEU A 136 -3.07 23.86 -26.23
C LEU A 136 -3.02 25.13 -27.10
N LYS A 137 -3.76 26.14 -26.64
CA LYS A 137 -3.56 27.55 -27.04
C LYS A 137 -2.30 28.10 -26.37
N ASP A 138 -1.81 29.23 -26.85
CA ASP A 138 -0.61 29.89 -26.29
C ASP A 138 -0.74 30.23 -24.80
N ASN A 139 -1.96 30.51 -24.33
CA ASN A 139 -2.26 30.80 -22.93
C ASN A 139 -2.42 29.54 -22.04
N GLY A 140 -2.18 28.34 -22.57
CA GLY A 140 -2.22 27.08 -21.82
C GLY A 140 -3.60 26.46 -21.66
N ALA A 141 -4.66 27.10 -22.17
CA ALA A 141 -5.98 26.47 -22.26
C ALA A 141 -6.03 25.44 -23.40
N TYR A 142 -6.83 24.40 -23.26
CA TYR A 142 -7.08 23.47 -24.35
C TYR A 142 -7.84 24.13 -25.51
N LYS A 143 -7.52 23.72 -26.73
CA LYS A 143 -8.29 24.11 -27.91
C LYS A 143 -9.68 23.44 -27.87
N PRO A 144 -10.76 24.15 -28.21
CA PRO A 144 -12.13 23.66 -28.03
C PRO A 144 -12.49 22.43 -28.88
N GLU A 145 -11.74 22.18 -29.95
CA GLU A 145 -11.91 21.01 -30.82
C GLU A 145 -11.24 19.73 -30.30
N ILE A 146 -10.43 19.80 -29.24
CA ILE A 146 -9.70 18.64 -28.72
C ILE A 146 -10.58 17.82 -27.81
N SER A 147 -10.53 16.50 -28.00
CA SER A 147 -11.28 15.51 -27.22
C SER A 147 -10.42 14.29 -26.89
N ASP A 148 -10.93 13.41 -26.03
CA ASP A 148 -10.30 12.11 -25.74
C ASP A 148 -9.95 11.28 -27.00
N GLN A 149 -10.72 11.41 -28.09
CA GLN A 149 -10.47 10.68 -29.33
C GLN A 149 -9.18 11.11 -30.03
N ASP A 150 -8.78 12.37 -29.88
CA ASP A 150 -7.52 12.88 -30.44
C ASP A 150 -6.33 12.22 -29.74
N PHE A 151 -6.39 12.07 -28.41
CA PHE A 151 -5.34 11.41 -27.65
C PHE A 151 -5.24 9.92 -27.98
N ILE A 152 -6.37 9.23 -28.20
CA ILE A 152 -6.38 7.82 -28.65
C ILE A 152 -5.74 7.71 -30.03
N ARG A 153 -6.17 8.53 -30.99
CA ARG A 153 -5.61 8.54 -32.36
C ARG A 153 -4.11 8.75 -32.35
N ASP A 154 -3.65 9.67 -31.52
CA ASP A 154 -2.25 10.06 -31.47
C ASP A 154 -1.44 9.13 -30.55
N GLY A 155 -2.05 8.10 -29.96
CA GLY A 155 -1.38 7.00 -29.26
C GLY A 155 -0.89 7.35 -27.86
N PHE A 156 -1.68 8.09 -27.08
CA PHE A 156 -1.44 8.26 -25.65
C PHE A 156 -2.01 7.05 -24.88
N PRO A 157 -1.28 6.52 -23.88
CA PRO A 157 -1.79 5.42 -23.07
C PRO A 157 -2.96 5.90 -22.21
N GLN A 158 -4.00 5.08 -22.15
CA GLN A 158 -5.02 5.22 -21.10
C GLN A 158 -4.44 4.60 -19.82
N TYR A 159 -4.51 5.35 -18.73
CA TYR A 159 -3.87 5.02 -17.46
C TYR A 159 -4.93 4.98 -16.37
N LYS A 160 -4.85 3.97 -15.49
CA LYS A 160 -5.69 3.87 -14.30
C LYS A 160 -5.23 4.86 -13.23
N ASP A 161 -6.10 5.76 -12.85
CA ASP A 161 -5.82 6.79 -11.87
C ASP A 161 -5.53 6.18 -10.50
N ASP A 162 -4.46 6.63 -9.83
CA ASP A 162 -4.19 6.28 -8.44
C ASP A 162 -4.61 7.46 -7.56
N GLU A 163 -5.86 7.42 -7.08
CA GLU A 163 -6.44 8.48 -6.27
C GLU A 163 -5.68 8.74 -4.96
N SER A 164 -4.86 7.78 -4.52
CA SER A 164 -4.02 7.92 -3.32
C SER A 164 -2.65 8.52 -3.59
N LYS A 165 -2.23 8.63 -4.85
CA LYS A 165 -0.92 9.13 -5.31
C LYS A 165 0.31 8.35 -4.80
N ALA A 166 0.14 7.19 -4.15
CA ALA A 166 1.28 6.45 -3.61
C ALA A 166 2.21 5.92 -4.72
N SER A 167 1.65 5.40 -5.82
CA SER A 167 2.46 4.94 -6.95
C SER A 167 3.17 6.08 -7.70
N LEU A 168 2.55 7.28 -7.73
CA LEU A 168 3.18 8.50 -8.25
C LEU A 168 4.43 8.85 -7.45
N LEU A 169 4.32 8.89 -6.13
CA LEU A 169 5.43 9.22 -5.26
C LEU A 169 6.54 8.18 -5.31
N VAL A 170 6.21 6.88 -5.32
CA VAL A 170 7.22 5.82 -5.49
C VAL A 170 8.03 6.06 -6.77
N ALA A 171 7.35 6.30 -7.90
CA ALA A 171 8.01 6.50 -9.19
C ALA A 171 8.88 7.78 -9.20
N GLN A 172 8.35 8.91 -8.72
CA GLN A 172 9.08 10.17 -8.69
C GLN A 172 10.31 10.12 -7.78
N MET A 173 10.19 9.52 -6.59
CA MET A 173 11.33 9.37 -5.66
C MET A 173 12.40 8.43 -6.22
N LYS A 174 12.00 7.30 -6.84
CA LYS A 174 12.96 6.37 -7.48
C LYS A 174 13.68 7.05 -8.65
N LEU A 175 12.97 7.82 -9.47
CA LEU A 175 13.59 8.61 -10.54
C LEU A 175 14.55 9.68 -9.98
N ALA A 176 14.16 10.39 -8.92
CA ALA A 176 14.99 11.39 -8.28
C ALA A 176 16.30 10.79 -7.73
N ALA A 177 16.21 9.67 -7.02
CA ALA A 177 17.36 8.95 -6.48
C ALA A 177 18.28 8.39 -7.57
N MET A 178 17.70 7.81 -8.63
CA MET A 178 18.43 7.34 -9.80
C MET A 178 19.24 8.45 -10.47
N THR A 179 18.66 9.65 -10.55
CA THR A 179 19.27 10.81 -11.23
C THR A 179 20.36 11.46 -10.37
N ASN A 180 20.26 11.36 -9.04
CA ASN A 180 21.19 11.96 -8.09
C ASN A 180 21.63 10.93 -7.02
N PRO A 181 22.35 9.87 -7.40
CA PRO A 181 22.62 8.72 -6.51
C PRO A 181 23.55 9.05 -5.33
N ASP A 182 24.40 10.06 -5.47
CA ASP A 182 25.40 10.46 -4.46
C ASP A 182 24.98 11.68 -3.62
N ASP A 183 23.78 12.21 -3.87
CA ASP A 183 23.27 13.44 -3.27
C ASP A 183 22.15 13.17 -2.26
N GLU A 184 21.98 14.11 -1.33
CA GLU A 184 20.86 14.08 -0.39
C GLU A 184 19.63 14.73 -1.03
N ILE A 185 18.52 14.01 -1.02
CA ILE A 185 17.28 14.44 -1.67
C ILE A 185 16.23 14.76 -0.60
N GLU A 186 15.79 16.02 -0.59
CA GLU A 186 14.60 16.43 0.14
C GLU A 186 13.40 16.42 -0.81
N PHE A 187 12.47 15.50 -0.61
CA PHE A 187 11.31 15.33 -1.48
C PHE A 187 10.06 15.87 -0.78
N ASN A 188 9.59 17.05 -1.19
CA ASN A 188 8.45 17.72 -0.59
C ASN A 188 7.18 17.49 -1.42
N PHE A 189 6.18 16.85 -0.83
CA PHE A 189 4.88 16.59 -1.47
C PHE A 189 3.75 17.39 -0.80
N TYR A 190 2.92 18.04 -1.63
CA TYR A 190 1.81 18.90 -1.20
C TYR A 190 0.49 18.44 -1.81
N ASP A 191 -0.54 18.33 -0.97
CA ASP A 191 -1.91 18.00 -1.39
C ASP A 191 -2.93 18.69 -0.47
N ASP A 192 -4.13 18.97 -0.97
CA ASP A 192 -5.19 19.63 -0.21
C ASP A 192 -6.02 18.64 0.62
N ARG A 193 -6.01 17.36 0.29
CA ARG A 193 -6.89 16.36 0.91
C ARG A 193 -6.23 15.62 2.07
N ILE A 194 -6.93 15.60 3.20
CA ILE A 194 -6.48 14.93 4.43
C ILE A 194 -6.34 13.43 4.20
N ASP A 195 -7.33 12.81 3.53
CA ASP A 195 -7.32 11.36 3.29
C ASP A 195 -6.15 10.89 2.40
N ILE A 196 -5.67 11.76 1.51
CA ILE A 196 -4.48 11.49 0.68
C ILE A 196 -3.22 11.66 1.52
N VAL A 197 -3.01 12.81 2.13
CA VAL A 197 -1.75 13.10 2.85
C VAL A 197 -1.54 12.15 4.02
N GLU A 198 -2.55 11.92 4.84
CA GLU A 198 -2.46 10.98 5.96
C GLU A 198 -2.43 9.52 5.49
N GLY A 199 -3.14 9.19 4.39
CA GLY A 199 -3.04 7.88 3.75
C GLY A 199 -1.62 7.57 3.29
N LEU A 200 -0.95 8.53 2.64
CA LEU A 200 0.45 8.45 2.22
C LEU A 200 1.40 8.35 3.41
N GLN A 201 1.17 9.12 4.48
CA GLN A 201 1.94 9.04 5.72
C GLN A 201 1.92 7.61 6.27
N ASN A 202 0.73 7.04 6.43
CA ASN A 202 0.56 5.68 6.93
C ASN A 202 1.21 4.65 6.01
N PHE A 203 1.00 4.78 4.70
CA PHE A 203 1.57 3.87 3.71
C PHE A 203 3.10 3.87 3.72
N PHE A 204 3.74 5.04 3.70
CA PHE A 204 5.20 5.13 3.64
C PHE A 204 5.88 4.89 4.98
N LYS A 205 5.23 5.17 6.11
CA LYS A 205 5.73 4.71 7.42
C LYS A 205 5.70 3.20 7.55
N ALA A 206 4.65 2.58 7.03
CA ALA A 206 4.58 1.13 6.97
C ALA A 206 5.57 0.56 5.94
N ASN A 207 6.00 1.34 4.94
CA ASN A 207 6.84 0.93 3.82
C ASN A 207 8.02 1.86 3.50
N PRO A 208 8.93 2.13 4.46
CA PRO A 208 10.07 3.03 4.23
C PRO A 208 11.07 2.49 3.20
N GLU A 209 11.06 1.19 2.92
CA GLU A 209 11.89 0.53 1.90
C GLU A 209 11.49 0.90 0.47
N LEU A 210 10.29 1.45 0.27
CA LEU A 210 9.87 1.98 -1.03
C LEU A 210 10.50 3.34 -1.33
N ILE A 211 11.00 4.04 -0.31
CA ILE A 211 11.68 5.32 -0.43
C ILE A 211 13.20 5.04 -0.49
N PRO A 212 13.93 5.49 -1.52
CA PRO A 212 15.39 5.31 -1.58
C PRO A 212 16.11 5.92 -0.38
N GLU A 213 17.21 5.29 0.08
CA GLU A 213 17.93 5.68 1.30
C GLU A 213 18.48 7.10 1.30
N ASN A 214 18.77 7.66 0.12
CA ASN A 214 19.21 9.04 -0.03
C ASN A 214 18.06 10.07 -0.08
N VAL A 215 16.80 9.62 0.00
CA VAL A 215 15.60 10.47 -0.02
C VAL A 215 15.01 10.64 1.38
N SER A 216 14.55 11.84 1.68
CA SER A 216 13.70 12.17 2.83
C SER A 216 12.37 12.72 2.29
N LEU A 217 11.27 12.01 2.52
CA LEU A 217 9.93 12.41 2.07
C LEU A 217 9.26 13.30 3.12
N ASN A 218 8.92 14.53 2.75
CA ASN A 218 8.16 15.46 3.56
C ASN A 218 6.74 15.58 3.00
N LEU A 219 5.74 15.41 3.87
CA LEU A 219 4.33 15.47 3.50
C LEU A 219 3.69 16.75 4.06
N PHE A 220 3.00 17.50 3.20
CA PHE A 220 2.34 18.75 3.56
C PHE A 220 0.88 18.77 3.15
N GLY A 221 0.03 19.23 4.07
CA GLY A 221 -1.34 19.63 3.77
C GLY A 221 -1.39 21.10 3.36
N TYR A 222 -1.95 21.40 2.20
CA TYR A 222 -2.07 22.79 1.70
C TYR A 222 -3.22 22.94 0.69
N SER A 223 -4.10 23.92 0.93
CA SER A 223 -5.31 24.14 0.11
C SER A 223 -5.34 25.52 -0.57
N GLY A 224 -4.18 26.19 -0.66
CA GLY A 224 -4.09 27.57 -1.15
C GLY A 224 -3.96 28.60 -0.01
N PRO A 225 -3.70 29.88 -0.35
CA PRO A 225 -3.54 30.97 0.60
C PRO A 225 -4.88 31.35 1.27
N HIS A 226 -4.81 32.18 2.31
CA HIS A 226 -6.00 32.77 2.90
C HIS A 226 -6.77 33.60 1.86
N LEU A 227 -8.08 33.37 1.77
CA LEU A 227 -8.93 34.17 0.89
C LEU A 227 -9.16 35.57 1.46
N THR A 228 -9.18 36.56 0.57
CA THR A 228 -9.65 37.90 0.91
C THR A 228 -11.18 37.93 0.92
N GLN A 229 -11.76 38.99 1.52
CA GLN A 229 -13.21 39.20 1.50
C GLN A 229 -13.76 39.33 0.07
N GLU A 230 -13.01 39.98 -0.82
CA GLU A 230 -13.35 40.13 -2.24
C GLU A 230 -13.41 38.77 -2.95
N GLN A 231 -12.38 37.93 -2.74
CA GLN A 231 -12.34 36.58 -3.31
C GLN A 231 -13.46 35.69 -2.75
N ALA A 232 -13.76 35.79 -1.45
CA ALA A 232 -14.88 35.08 -0.87
C ALA A 232 -16.22 35.51 -1.50
N GLN A 233 -16.39 36.79 -1.83
CA GLN A 233 -17.61 37.31 -2.46
C GLN A 233 -17.82 36.82 -3.90
N GLU A 234 -16.74 36.53 -4.65
CA GLU A 234 -16.85 35.93 -5.97
C GLU A 234 -17.48 34.52 -5.93
N ASN A 235 -17.49 33.86 -4.76
CA ASN A 235 -18.16 32.57 -4.57
C ASN A 235 -19.68 32.67 -4.29
N LEU A 236 -20.27 33.88 -4.33
CA LEU A 236 -21.72 34.03 -4.22
C LEU A 236 -22.40 33.37 -5.42
N SER A 237 -23.08 32.26 -5.17
CA SER A 237 -23.62 31.38 -6.22
C SER A 237 -25.09 31.67 -6.55
N ASN A 238 -25.87 32.14 -5.58
CA ASN A 238 -27.29 32.42 -5.74
C ASN A 238 -27.71 33.64 -4.92
N PHE A 239 -28.83 34.23 -5.33
CA PHE A 239 -29.59 35.18 -4.52
C PHE A 239 -31.08 34.88 -4.65
N ILE A 240 -31.87 35.40 -3.73
CA ILE A 240 -33.31 35.17 -3.69
C ILE A 240 -34.03 36.47 -4.01
N LEU A 241 -35.01 36.39 -4.92
CA LEU A 241 -36.00 37.43 -5.10
C LEU A 241 -37.31 36.98 -4.47
N HIS A 242 -37.84 37.75 -3.53
CA HIS A 242 -39.08 37.41 -2.83
C HIS A 242 -40.11 38.54 -2.90
N THR A 243 -41.35 38.19 -3.23
CA THR A 243 -42.45 39.15 -3.30
C THR A 243 -43.35 39.01 -2.08
N THR A 244 -43.52 40.07 -1.29
CA THR A 244 -44.38 40.08 -0.09
C THR A 244 -45.08 41.42 0.07
N THR A 245 -46.31 41.41 0.59
CA THR A 245 -47.06 42.63 0.95
C THR A 245 -46.83 43.06 2.40
N GLU A 246 -45.97 42.35 3.14
CA GLU A 246 -45.70 42.57 4.56
C GLU A 246 -44.35 43.26 4.80
N LEU A 247 -43.89 44.07 3.84
CA LEU A 247 -42.56 44.67 3.85
C LEU A 247 -42.32 45.53 5.10
N GLU A 248 -43.36 46.18 5.63
CA GLU A 248 -43.29 46.96 6.87
C GLU A 248 -43.00 46.13 8.13
N LYS A 249 -43.34 44.83 8.12
CA LYS A 249 -43.07 43.92 9.25
C LYS A 249 -41.62 43.44 9.28
N LEU A 250 -40.95 43.41 8.12
CA LEU A 250 -39.57 42.95 7.98
C LEU A 250 -38.60 43.84 8.77
N GLY A 251 -37.89 43.24 9.72
CA GLY A 251 -36.92 43.92 10.60
C GLY A 251 -37.53 44.51 11.88
N ASN A 252 -38.80 44.21 12.18
CA ASN A 252 -39.41 44.54 13.47
C ASN A 252 -39.52 43.28 14.36
N PRO A 253 -38.66 43.12 15.38
CA PRO A 253 -38.62 41.92 16.22
C PRO A 253 -39.95 41.61 16.94
N GLU A 254 -40.77 42.62 17.22
CA GLU A 254 -42.03 42.44 17.97
C GLU A 254 -43.12 41.73 17.17
N ILE A 255 -43.03 41.75 15.84
CA ILE A 255 -44.07 41.24 14.94
C ILE A 255 -43.53 40.32 13.84
N GLU A 256 -42.22 40.06 13.82
CA GLU A 256 -41.56 39.19 12.83
C GLU A 256 -42.10 37.75 12.88
N GLU A 257 -42.47 37.26 14.07
CA GLU A 257 -43.12 35.95 14.26
C GLU A 257 -44.51 35.84 13.60
N THR A 258 -45.08 36.97 13.17
CA THR A 258 -46.39 37.04 12.50
C THR A 258 -46.31 37.15 10.97
N LEU A 259 -45.10 37.04 10.41
CA LEU A 259 -44.88 37.00 8.96
C LEU A 259 -45.51 35.76 8.32
N ASP A 260 -45.89 35.86 7.03
CA ASP A 260 -46.32 34.69 6.25
C ASP A 260 -45.26 33.58 6.36
N PRO A 261 -45.67 32.32 6.62
CA PRO A 261 -44.73 31.20 6.79
C PRO A 261 -43.75 31.01 5.62
N ARG A 262 -44.12 31.40 4.40
CA ARG A 262 -43.21 31.35 3.25
C ARG A 262 -42.11 32.39 3.35
N THR A 263 -42.43 33.60 3.82
CA THR A 263 -41.44 34.64 4.08
C THR A 263 -40.42 34.18 5.13
N LEU A 264 -40.91 33.59 6.23
CA LEU A 264 -40.05 33.01 7.28
C LEU A 264 -39.18 31.87 6.74
N GLY A 265 -39.75 30.99 5.91
CA GLY A 265 -38.99 29.92 5.26
C GLY A 265 -37.84 30.45 4.41
N VAL A 266 -38.07 31.53 3.64
CA VAL A 266 -37.06 32.15 2.80
C VAL A 266 -35.95 32.82 3.63
N LEU A 267 -36.27 33.47 4.75
CA LEU A 267 -35.27 34.03 5.66
C LEU A 267 -34.38 32.93 6.25
N SER A 268 -34.98 31.81 6.66
CA SER A 268 -34.23 30.64 7.15
C SER A 268 -33.34 30.05 6.05
N ASP A 269 -33.85 29.91 4.82
CA ASP A 269 -33.08 29.40 3.68
C ASP A 269 -31.91 30.33 3.32
N ALA A 270 -32.13 31.65 3.35
CA ALA A 270 -31.09 32.64 3.11
C ALA A 270 -29.94 32.54 4.11
N GLN A 271 -30.26 32.46 5.42
CA GLN A 271 -29.25 32.31 6.47
C GLN A 271 -28.48 30.99 6.34
N LYS A 272 -29.21 29.88 6.09
CA LYS A 272 -28.63 28.55 5.95
C LYS A 272 -27.64 28.46 4.79
N ASN A 273 -27.95 29.12 3.67
CA ASN A 273 -27.16 29.02 2.43
C ASN A 273 -26.28 30.24 2.15
N ASN A 274 -26.30 31.26 3.02
CA ASN A 274 -25.67 32.57 2.81
C ASN A 274 -26.10 33.25 1.50
N PHE A 275 -27.40 33.25 1.20
CA PHE A 275 -27.95 33.94 0.03
C PHE A 275 -28.61 35.26 0.44
N PRO A 276 -28.23 36.41 -0.14
CA PRO A 276 -28.98 37.64 0.07
C PRO A 276 -30.38 37.52 -0.54
N ILE A 277 -31.35 38.19 0.08
CA ILE A 277 -32.72 38.29 -0.43
C ILE A 277 -32.99 39.74 -0.82
N ILE A 278 -33.53 39.96 -2.01
CA ILE A 278 -34.17 41.22 -2.36
C ILE A 278 -35.68 41.02 -2.28
N PHE A 279 -36.33 41.81 -1.42
CA PHE A 279 -37.76 41.83 -1.22
C PHE A 279 -38.41 42.92 -2.08
N ARG A 280 -39.61 42.62 -2.60
CA ARG A 280 -40.46 43.59 -3.29
C ARG A 280 -41.89 43.55 -2.76
N ASP A 281 -42.43 44.73 -2.45
CA ASP A 281 -43.88 44.93 -2.29
C ASP A 281 -44.49 45.29 -3.65
N PRO A 282 -45.32 44.41 -4.26
CA PRO A 282 -45.86 44.66 -5.59
C PRO A 282 -46.97 45.73 -5.60
N VAL A 283 -47.55 46.07 -4.45
CA VAL A 283 -48.62 47.07 -4.32
C VAL A 283 -48.03 48.46 -4.10
N LYS A 284 -47.05 48.58 -3.20
CA LYS A 284 -46.38 49.85 -2.88
C LYS A 284 -45.21 50.15 -3.81
N ASN A 285 -44.71 49.14 -4.52
CA ASN A 285 -43.50 49.19 -5.33
C ASN A 285 -42.26 49.62 -4.51
N GLU A 286 -42.17 49.10 -3.28
CA GLU A 286 -41.06 49.32 -2.34
C GLU A 286 -40.16 48.08 -2.29
N PHE A 287 -38.89 48.29 -1.90
CA PHE A 287 -37.91 47.21 -1.80
C PHE A 287 -37.15 47.26 -0.47
N LYS A 288 -36.72 46.08 -0.02
CA LYS A 288 -35.75 45.90 1.05
C LYS A 288 -34.75 44.84 0.63
N ILE A 289 -33.54 44.92 1.15
CA ILE A 289 -32.57 43.83 1.04
C ILE A 289 -32.38 43.21 2.43
N TYR A 290 -32.38 41.88 2.48
CA TYR A 290 -31.93 41.12 3.63
C TYR A 290 -30.60 40.49 3.31
N ARG A 291 -29.57 40.87 4.06
CA ARG A 291 -28.19 40.49 3.76
C ARG A 291 -27.38 40.41 5.03
N ARG A 292 -26.17 39.85 4.87
CA ARG A 292 -25.12 39.86 5.85
C ARG A 292 -24.23 41.10 5.64
N ASP A 293 -23.91 41.80 6.73
CA ASP A 293 -22.97 42.92 6.73
C ASP A 293 -21.52 42.50 6.96
N ILE A 294 -20.61 43.48 6.97
CA ILE A 294 -19.17 43.26 7.12
C ILE A 294 -18.79 42.64 8.47
N ASP A 295 -19.62 42.84 9.50
CA ASP A 295 -19.45 42.24 10.82
C ASP A 295 -20.05 40.82 10.88
N GLY A 296 -20.64 40.36 9.78
CA GLY A 296 -21.24 39.05 9.66
C GLY A 296 -22.64 38.95 10.26
N VAL A 297 -23.31 40.08 10.53
CA VAL A 297 -24.65 40.14 11.12
C VAL A 297 -25.69 40.19 10.00
N TRP A 298 -26.75 39.40 10.15
CA TRP A 298 -27.90 39.43 9.23
C TRP A 298 -28.86 40.55 9.60
N GLY A 299 -29.29 41.32 8.60
CA GLY A 299 -30.22 42.43 8.82
C GLY A 299 -30.91 42.89 7.56
N PHE A 300 -31.93 43.73 7.75
CA PHE A 300 -32.64 44.41 6.68
C PHE A 300 -32.03 45.79 6.42
N GLU A 301 -31.91 46.14 5.15
CA GLU A 301 -31.50 47.47 4.71
C GLU A 301 -32.47 47.98 3.64
N SER A 302 -32.64 49.30 3.60
CA SER A 302 -33.44 49.96 2.56
C SER A 302 -32.79 49.79 1.19
N PHE A 303 -33.59 49.43 0.20
CA PHE A 303 -33.16 49.35 -1.19
C PHE A 303 -34.16 50.11 -2.06
N ASN A 304 -33.68 50.91 -3.00
CA ASN A 304 -34.54 51.76 -3.84
C ASN A 304 -35.04 51.05 -5.11
N GLY A 305 -34.71 49.77 -5.30
CA GLY A 305 -35.08 49.01 -6.50
C GLY A 305 -34.22 49.31 -7.73
N VAL A 306 -33.13 50.08 -7.60
CA VAL A 306 -32.26 50.46 -8.71
C VAL A 306 -30.95 49.66 -8.64
N ILE A 307 -30.70 48.84 -9.66
CA ILE A 307 -29.42 48.14 -9.87
C ILE A 307 -28.58 48.97 -10.85
N PRO A 308 -27.35 49.38 -10.49
CA PRO A 308 -26.47 50.10 -11.42
C PRO A 308 -26.32 49.38 -12.75
N ASP A 309 -26.32 50.13 -13.85
CA ASP A 309 -26.14 49.65 -15.23
C ASP A 309 -27.23 48.70 -15.76
N MET A 310 -28.30 48.46 -14.98
CA MET A 310 -29.46 47.69 -15.41
C MET A 310 -30.57 48.62 -15.92
N GLU A 311 -30.55 48.88 -17.23
CA GLU A 311 -31.56 49.68 -17.92
C GLU A 311 -32.46 48.82 -18.85
N PRO A 312 -33.77 49.10 -18.93
CA PRO A 312 -34.51 50.04 -18.11
C PRO A 312 -34.84 49.42 -16.72
N PRO A 313 -35.12 50.20 -15.65
CA PRO A 313 -35.37 49.68 -14.29
C PRO A 313 -36.51 48.64 -14.21
N GLU A 314 -37.46 48.67 -15.14
CA GLU A 314 -38.53 47.69 -15.27
C GLU A 314 -38.02 46.27 -15.56
N LYS A 315 -36.81 46.15 -16.12
CA LYS A 315 -36.14 44.85 -16.33
C LYS A 315 -35.91 44.14 -15.00
N PHE A 316 -35.45 44.86 -13.98
CA PHE A 316 -35.25 44.29 -12.64
C PHE A 316 -36.59 43.86 -12.02
N ASN A 317 -37.62 44.70 -12.17
CA ASN A 317 -38.97 44.40 -11.67
C ASN A 317 -39.57 43.13 -12.29
N ALA A 318 -39.26 42.84 -13.55
CA ALA A 318 -39.75 41.65 -14.26
C ALA A 318 -39.15 40.33 -13.74
N LEU A 319 -38.09 40.37 -12.93
CA LEU A 319 -37.49 39.18 -12.32
C LEU A 319 -38.32 38.63 -11.14
N PHE A 320 -39.21 39.44 -10.58
CA PHE A 320 -40.09 39.08 -9.47
C PHE A 320 -41.38 38.43 -9.97
N TYR A 321 -41.80 37.35 -9.32
CA TYR A 321 -43.10 36.71 -9.56
C TYR A 321 -44.19 37.27 -8.64
N GLY A 322 -45.41 36.73 -8.70
CA GLY A 322 -46.58 37.22 -7.96
C GLY A 322 -46.45 37.22 -6.43
N PRO A 323 -47.42 37.79 -5.69
CA PRO A 323 -47.36 37.87 -4.23
C PRO A 323 -47.11 36.50 -3.54
N GLY A 324 -46.20 36.47 -2.57
CA GLY A 324 -45.84 35.28 -1.80
C GLY A 324 -44.96 34.27 -2.54
N SER A 325 -44.36 34.67 -3.67
CA SER A 325 -43.46 33.82 -4.46
C SER A 325 -41.99 34.12 -4.16
N SER A 326 -41.15 33.10 -4.34
CA SER A 326 -39.69 33.19 -4.22
C SER A 326 -39.04 32.65 -5.48
N ASN A 327 -38.04 33.35 -5.98
CA ASN A 327 -37.24 32.94 -7.12
C ASN A 327 -35.77 32.83 -6.69
N TYR A 328 -35.20 31.64 -6.82
CA TYR A 328 -33.78 31.38 -6.55
C TYR A 328 -33.02 31.52 -7.86
N LEU A 329 -32.25 32.60 -7.97
CA LEU A 329 -31.55 32.92 -9.20
C LEU A 329 -30.05 32.65 -9.05
N PRO A 330 -29.47 31.80 -9.91
CA PRO A 330 -28.02 31.68 -10.03
C PRO A 330 -27.41 33.02 -10.44
N THR A 331 -26.30 33.40 -9.82
CA THR A 331 -25.62 34.68 -10.09
C THR A 331 -25.15 34.80 -11.54
N THR A 332 -24.86 33.68 -12.20
CA THR A 332 -24.51 33.62 -13.63
C THR A 332 -25.64 34.03 -14.57
N ARG A 333 -26.90 34.02 -14.14
CA ARG A 333 -28.04 34.44 -14.98
C ARG A 333 -28.26 35.95 -14.97
N GLU A 334 -27.88 36.63 -13.88
CA GLU A 334 -28.12 38.06 -13.67
C GLU A 334 -26.84 38.74 -13.16
N PRO A 335 -25.82 38.91 -14.02
CA PRO A 335 -24.49 39.39 -13.62
C PRO A 335 -24.51 40.79 -13.01
N LEU A 336 -25.37 41.70 -13.49
CA LEU A 336 -25.48 43.05 -12.93
C LEU A 336 -26.05 43.06 -11.50
N VAL A 337 -27.00 42.15 -11.22
CA VAL A 337 -27.56 41.99 -9.86
C VAL A 337 -26.49 41.37 -8.96
N PHE A 338 -25.74 40.40 -9.46
CA PHE A 338 -24.60 39.82 -8.76
C PHE A 338 -23.53 40.87 -8.43
N ASP A 339 -23.10 41.71 -9.37
CA ASP A 339 -22.09 42.76 -9.13
C ASP A 339 -22.57 43.82 -8.13
N PHE A 340 -23.87 44.13 -8.12
CA PHE A 340 -24.46 44.92 -7.04
C PHE A 340 -24.39 44.18 -5.70
N LEU A 341 -24.84 42.94 -5.66
CA LEU A 341 -24.91 42.14 -4.43
C LEU A 341 -23.55 41.86 -3.82
N LYS A 342 -22.50 41.62 -4.61
CA LYS A 342 -21.13 41.50 -4.11
C LYS A 342 -20.72 42.73 -3.29
N ARG A 343 -21.05 43.94 -3.73
CA ARG A 343 -20.66 45.17 -3.02
C ARG A 343 -21.39 45.38 -1.68
N VAL A 344 -22.56 44.78 -1.51
CA VAL A 344 -23.41 45.04 -0.32
C VAL A 344 -23.52 43.81 0.60
N HIS A 345 -23.45 42.59 0.09
CA HIS A 345 -23.59 41.35 0.85
C HIS A 345 -22.23 40.70 1.13
N PHE A 346 -21.93 40.43 2.40
CA PHE A 346 -20.64 39.88 2.81
C PHE A 346 -20.74 38.38 3.12
N LEU A 347 -20.09 37.58 2.26
CA LEU A 347 -19.92 36.16 2.53
C LEU A 347 -18.87 35.94 3.64
N PRO A 348 -19.09 35.00 4.58
CA PRO A 348 -18.03 34.58 5.47
C PRO A 348 -16.83 34.09 4.65
N ILE A 349 -15.62 34.53 5.02
CA ILE A 349 -14.39 33.97 4.45
C ILE A 349 -14.32 32.51 4.93
N PRO A 350 -14.37 31.53 4.01
CA PRO A 350 -14.31 30.13 4.40
C PRO A 350 -12.92 29.80 4.93
N THR A 351 -12.85 28.95 5.95
CA THR A 351 -11.58 28.49 6.53
C THR A 351 -10.96 27.33 5.74
N THR A 352 -11.79 26.59 5.01
CA THR A 352 -11.41 25.42 4.22
C THR A 352 -12.06 25.49 2.86
N ARG A 353 -11.49 24.78 1.88
CA ARG A 353 -12.07 24.70 0.54
C ARG A 353 -13.44 24.03 0.55
N PRO A 354 -14.48 24.59 -0.11
CA PRO A 354 -15.77 23.94 -0.22
C PRO A 354 -15.66 22.67 -1.08
N SER A 355 -16.06 21.54 -0.51
CA SER A 355 -16.06 20.27 -1.22
C SER A 355 -17.42 20.05 -1.88
N ASN A 356 -17.47 20.26 -3.20
CA ASN A 356 -18.71 20.21 -3.97
C ASN A 356 -19.18 18.76 -4.29
N ARG A 357 -18.55 17.74 -3.69
CA ARG A 357 -18.85 16.33 -3.97
C ARG A 357 -19.74 15.74 -2.88
N VAL A 358 -20.75 14.97 -3.26
CA VAL A 358 -21.49 14.11 -2.32
C VAL A 358 -20.51 13.07 -1.77
N GLY A 359 -20.31 13.03 -0.45
CA GLY A 359 -19.22 12.26 0.17
C GLY A 359 -17.86 12.98 0.17
N ALA A 360 -17.89 14.32 0.02
CA ALA A 360 -16.79 15.25 0.23
C ALA A 360 -15.82 14.80 1.32
N LYS A 361 -14.57 14.54 0.93
CA LYS A 361 -13.49 14.22 1.86
C LYS A 361 -12.92 15.50 2.44
N ASP A 362 -12.46 15.43 3.68
CA ASP A 362 -11.93 16.58 4.40
C ASP A 362 -10.66 17.11 3.72
N VAL A 363 -10.51 18.42 3.74
CA VAL A 363 -9.38 19.17 3.17
C VAL A 363 -8.73 20.01 4.26
N TYR A 364 -7.46 20.35 4.06
CA TYR A 364 -6.75 21.26 4.95
C TYR A 364 -7.33 22.68 4.89
N ALA A 365 -7.02 23.47 5.92
CA ALA A 365 -7.40 24.87 5.95
C ALA A 365 -6.59 25.68 4.91
N TYR A 366 -7.18 26.76 4.42
CA TYR A 366 -6.44 27.78 3.68
C TYR A 366 -5.36 28.41 4.55
N GLY A 367 -4.27 28.88 3.93
CA GLY A 367 -3.17 29.56 4.58
C GLY A 367 -1.83 28.85 4.36
N ALA A 368 -0.92 28.97 5.31
CA ALA A 368 0.41 28.36 5.20
C ALA A 368 0.34 26.82 5.13
N PRO A 369 1.19 26.15 4.35
CA PRO A 369 1.30 24.70 4.33
C PRO A 369 1.57 24.13 5.73
N THR A 370 0.86 23.05 6.07
CA THR A 370 1.05 22.33 7.34
C THR A 370 1.88 21.08 7.09
N ARG A 371 3.09 21.01 7.68
CA ARG A 371 3.90 19.78 7.61
C ARG A 371 3.30 18.69 8.49
N ILE A 372 2.96 17.56 7.88
CA ILE A 372 2.35 16.40 8.53
C ILE A 372 3.43 15.43 8.99
N ASP A 373 4.43 15.16 8.15
CA ASP A 373 5.51 14.24 8.50
C ASP A 373 6.79 14.40 7.67
N THR A 374 7.86 13.78 8.16
CA THR A 374 9.11 13.54 7.46
C THR A 374 9.50 12.07 7.62
N ILE A 375 9.58 11.34 6.51
CA ILE A 375 9.88 9.90 6.47
C ILE A 375 11.23 9.70 5.78
N LYS A 376 12.20 9.12 6.48
CA LYS A 376 13.50 8.79 5.92
C LYS A 376 13.43 7.47 5.15
N GLY A 377 14.01 7.43 3.95
CA GLY A 377 14.05 6.22 3.15
C GLY A 377 15.05 5.17 3.63
N GLU A 378 14.73 3.90 3.31
CA GLU A 378 15.54 2.73 3.63
C GLU A 378 15.75 1.80 2.41
N GLY A 379 15.20 2.19 1.26
CA GLY A 379 15.23 1.42 0.02
C GLY A 379 16.53 1.58 -0.76
N SER A 380 16.76 0.66 -1.69
CA SER A 380 17.84 0.74 -2.66
C SER A 380 17.70 1.96 -3.59
N ILE A 381 18.85 2.52 -3.95
CA ILE A 381 18.98 3.52 -5.02
C ILE A 381 19.08 2.76 -6.36
N PRO A 382 18.09 2.90 -7.26
CA PRO A 382 18.15 2.23 -8.56
C PRO A 382 19.20 2.87 -9.47
N ARG A 383 19.70 2.11 -10.45
CA ARG A 383 20.67 2.59 -11.45
C ARG A 383 20.00 2.96 -12.76
N GLU A 384 18.95 2.24 -13.12
CA GLU A 384 18.17 2.46 -14.34
C GLU A 384 16.68 2.15 -14.12
N VAL A 385 15.83 2.58 -15.04
CA VAL A 385 14.37 2.40 -14.93
C VAL A 385 13.97 0.93 -14.90
N SER A 386 14.69 0.06 -15.63
CA SER A 386 14.49 -1.40 -15.63
C SER A 386 14.64 -2.03 -14.25
N ASP A 387 15.42 -1.43 -13.35
CA ASP A 387 15.61 -1.94 -12.00
C ASP A 387 14.33 -1.86 -11.17
N TRP A 388 13.58 -0.75 -11.28
CA TRP A 388 12.47 -0.43 -10.36
C TRP A 388 11.09 -0.37 -11.02
N LYS A 389 10.99 -0.24 -12.35
CA LYS A 389 9.69 -0.29 -13.07
C LYS A 389 8.88 -1.54 -12.70
N PRO A 390 9.46 -2.76 -12.60
CA PRO A 390 8.69 -3.93 -12.19
C PRO A 390 8.13 -3.83 -10.76
N LEU A 391 8.88 -3.24 -9.82
CA LEU A 391 8.39 -3.00 -8.46
C LEU A 391 7.20 -2.04 -8.47
N TYR A 392 7.31 -0.91 -9.19
CA TYR A 392 6.21 0.04 -9.39
C TYR A 392 4.96 -0.65 -9.97
N GLN A 393 5.12 -1.46 -11.02
CA GLN A 393 4.02 -2.19 -11.64
C GLN A 393 3.39 -3.17 -10.65
N ALA A 394 4.18 -3.95 -9.93
CA ALA A 394 3.70 -4.93 -8.96
C ALA A 394 2.91 -4.28 -7.81
N ILE A 395 3.37 -3.13 -7.28
CA ILE A 395 2.64 -2.37 -6.25
C ILE A 395 1.25 -1.98 -6.75
N ARG A 396 1.16 -1.44 -7.98
CA ARG A 396 -0.11 -1.05 -8.58
C ARG A 396 -1.03 -2.23 -8.77
N GLN A 397 -0.54 -3.31 -9.39
CA GLN A 397 -1.34 -4.50 -9.65
C GLN A 397 -1.85 -5.15 -8.36
N SER A 398 -1.04 -5.19 -7.30
CA SER A 398 -1.43 -5.73 -6.00
C SER A 398 -2.53 -4.94 -5.28
N SER A 399 -2.82 -3.71 -5.75
CA SER A 399 -3.80 -2.81 -5.15
C SER A 399 -5.12 -2.77 -5.95
N ILE A 400 -5.19 -3.46 -7.09
CA ILE A 400 -6.41 -3.56 -7.91
C ILE A 400 -7.36 -4.56 -7.24
N GLN A 401 -8.55 -4.11 -6.85
CA GLN A 401 -9.58 -5.00 -6.30
C GLN A 401 -10.16 -5.89 -7.40
N SER A 402 -10.33 -7.19 -7.13
CA SER A 402 -10.82 -8.19 -8.11
C SER A 402 -12.25 -7.95 -8.60
N ASP A 403 -13.05 -7.23 -7.81
CA ASP A 403 -14.50 -7.10 -7.99
C ASP A 403 -14.94 -5.66 -8.31
N ALA A 404 -13.99 -4.71 -8.35
CA ALA A 404 -14.30 -3.38 -8.86
C ALA A 404 -14.59 -3.51 -10.36
N GLY A 405 -15.77 -3.05 -10.78
CA GLY A 405 -16.13 -2.97 -12.18
C GLY A 405 -15.15 -2.10 -12.98
N ILE A 406 -15.57 -1.65 -14.15
CA ILE A 406 -14.80 -0.77 -15.05
C ILE A 406 -14.67 0.66 -14.45
N ASP A 407 -14.43 0.79 -13.13
CA ASP A 407 -14.04 2.05 -12.53
C ASP A 407 -12.51 2.14 -12.59
N ASP A 408 -12.01 3.10 -13.38
CA ASP A 408 -10.59 3.35 -13.66
C ASP A 408 -9.77 3.86 -12.46
N LYS A 409 -10.22 3.59 -11.22
CA LYS A 409 -9.69 4.17 -9.99
C LYS A 409 -9.05 3.14 -9.08
N LEU A 410 -7.80 3.42 -8.73
CA LEU A 410 -6.95 2.68 -7.82
C LEU A 410 -6.71 3.52 -6.56
N SER A 411 -6.59 2.90 -5.39
CA SER A 411 -6.08 3.55 -4.18
C SER A 411 -4.97 2.69 -3.59
N VAL A 412 -3.74 2.89 -4.06
CA VAL A 412 -2.59 2.09 -3.62
C VAL A 412 -2.36 2.22 -2.12
N ALA A 413 -2.38 3.43 -1.55
CA ALA A 413 -2.11 3.63 -0.13
C ALA A 413 -3.09 2.87 0.79
N SER A 414 -4.36 2.76 0.37
CA SER A 414 -5.41 2.09 1.16
C SER A 414 -5.52 0.60 0.89
N ASN A 415 -5.22 0.17 -0.35
CA ASN A 415 -5.50 -1.19 -0.80
C ASN A 415 -4.26 -2.08 -0.93
N PHE A 416 -3.05 -1.53 -0.78
CA PHE A 416 -1.83 -2.32 -0.89
C PHE A 416 -1.79 -3.40 0.19
N SER A 417 -1.60 -4.65 -0.25
CA SER A 417 -1.39 -5.80 0.62
C SER A 417 -0.09 -6.49 0.25
N LEU A 418 0.79 -6.70 1.24
CA LEU A 418 2.05 -7.41 1.02
C LEU A 418 1.81 -8.87 0.60
N SER A 419 0.74 -9.52 1.08
CA SER A 419 0.40 -10.88 0.64
C SER A 419 -0.08 -10.90 -0.80
N ALA A 420 -0.92 -9.94 -1.22
CA ALA A 420 -1.35 -9.81 -2.61
C ALA A 420 -0.18 -9.47 -3.54
N PHE A 421 0.76 -8.64 -3.06
CA PHE A 421 1.99 -8.30 -3.77
C PHE A 421 2.88 -9.53 -3.98
N ILE A 422 3.11 -10.34 -2.94
CA ILE A 422 3.88 -11.59 -3.05
C ILE A 422 3.15 -12.59 -3.97
N ALA A 423 1.83 -12.71 -3.84
CA ALA A 423 1.01 -13.57 -4.71
C ALA A 423 1.20 -13.19 -6.18
N HIS A 424 1.07 -11.90 -6.51
CA HIS A 424 1.19 -11.44 -7.89
C HIS A 424 2.61 -11.64 -8.45
N THR A 425 3.65 -11.45 -7.63
CA THR A 425 5.04 -11.50 -8.09
C THR A 425 5.60 -12.92 -8.20
N TYR A 426 5.01 -13.90 -7.51
CA TYR A 426 5.50 -15.29 -7.47
C TYR A 426 4.54 -16.35 -8.08
N THR A 427 3.38 -15.96 -8.61
CA THR A 427 2.43 -16.91 -9.26
C THR A 427 2.70 -17.15 -10.75
N GLY A 428 3.60 -16.38 -11.37
CA GLY A 428 3.92 -16.51 -12.80
C GLY A 428 4.79 -17.74 -13.15
N PRO A 429 4.87 -18.10 -14.45
CA PRO A 429 5.71 -19.20 -14.93
C PRO A 429 7.21 -18.92 -14.77
N ASN A 430 7.59 -17.67 -14.49
CA ASN A 430 8.96 -17.25 -14.32
C ASN A 430 9.37 -17.44 -12.85
N PRO A 431 10.32 -18.35 -12.55
CA PRO A 431 10.57 -18.81 -11.19
C PRO A 431 11.19 -17.76 -10.25
N GLN A 432 11.65 -16.61 -10.75
CA GLN A 432 12.35 -15.61 -9.95
C GLN A 432 11.93 -14.19 -10.38
N PRO A 433 11.35 -13.38 -9.47
CA PRO A 433 11.00 -12.01 -9.79
C PRO A 433 12.26 -11.13 -9.94
N PRO A 434 12.14 -9.94 -10.53
CA PRO A 434 13.22 -8.95 -10.60
C PRO A 434 13.89 -8.67 -9.25
N LEU A 435 15.18 -8.34 -9.27
CA LEU A 435 16.01 -8.16 -8.06
C LEU A 435 15.41 -7.16 -7.07
N GLU A 436 14.90 -6.02 -7.56
CA GLU A 436 14.32 -4.98 -6.69
C GLU A 436 13.08 -5.48 -5.91
N ILE A 437 12.27 -6.36 -6.51
CA ILE A 437 11.14 -7.00 -5.83
C ILE A 437 11.65 -7.96 -4.75
N GLN A 438 12.68 -8.75 -5.06
CA GLN A 438 13.31 -9.66 -4.08
C GLN A 438 13.92 -8.87 -2.91
N THR A 439 14.60 -7.75 -3.19
CA THR A 439 15.18 -6.85 -2.20
C THR A 439 14.09 -6.26 -1.29
N PHE A 440 13.02 -5.72 -1.88
CA PHE A 440 11.89 -5.18 -1.12
C PHE A 440 11.29 -6.22 -0.18
N ILE A 441 10.97 -7.42 -0.68
CA ILE A 441 10.42 -8.50 0.15
C ILE A 441 11.42 -8.90 1.24
N SER A 442 12.70 -9.07 0.89
CA SER A 442 13.72 -9.47 1.87
C SER A 442 13.86 -8.46 3.01
N GLN A 443 13.89 -7.16 2.69
CA GLN A 443 13.91 -6.09 3.69
C GLN A 443 12.65 -6.11 4.56
N LYS A 444 11.46 -6.31 3.96
CA LYS A 444 10.21 -6.48 4.71
C LYS A 444 10.25 -7.63 5.70
N LEU A 445 10.62 -8.81 5.22
CA LEU A 445 10.68 -10.01 6.06
C LEU A 445 11.77 -9.89 7.13
N SER A 446 12.82 -9.09 6.94
CA SER A 446 13.86 -8.89 7.96
C SER A 446 13.34 -8.19 9.23
N LYS A 447 12.23 -7.46 9.11
CA LYS A 447 11.58 -6.72 10.20
C LYS A 447 10.44 -7.51 10.87
N MET A 448 10.13 -8.70 10.37
CA MET A 448 9.03 -9.53 10.85
C MET A 448 9.51 -10.69 11.71
N SER A 449 8.68 -11.11 12.67
CA SER A 449 8.94 -12.32 13.43
C SER A 449 8.67 -13.57 12.57
N PRO A 450 9.31 -14.73 12.84
CA PRO A 450 9.03 -15.96 12.11
C PRO A 450 7.54 -16.36 12.05
N PRO A 451 6.72 -16.21 13.13
CA PRO A 451 5.27 -16.39 13.06
C PRO A 451 4.55 -15.47 12.07
N ASP A 452 4.94 -14.20 12.00
CA ASP A 452 4.32 -13.23 11.10
C ASP A 452 4.65 -13.54 9.65
N ILE A 453 5.90 -13.90 9.36
CA ILE A 453 6.35 -14.36 8.04
C ILE A 453 5.56 -15.60 7.60
N ALA A 454 5.43 -16.59 8.49
CA ALA A 454 4.66 -17.80 8.19
C ALA A 454 3.20 -17.46 7.82
N SER A 455 2.56 -16.55 8.57
CA SER A 455 1.20 -16.09 8.29
C SER A 455 1.11 -15.39 6.94
N LEU A 456 2.01 -14.44 6.68
CA LEU A 456 2.07 -13.70 5.42
C LEU A 456 2.21 -14.62 4.20
N LEU A 457 3.09 -15.61 4.27
CA LEU A 457 3.34 -16.53 3.15
C LEU A 457 2.16 -17.48 2.91
N ILE A 458 1.44 -17.89 3.97
CA ILE A 458 0.17 -18.63 3.84
C ILE A 458 -0.88 -17.75 3.16
N ASP A 459 -1.06 -16.52 3.63
CA ASP A 459 -2.05 -15.58 3.10
C ASP A 459 -1.78 -15.19 1.65
N SER A 460 -0.52 -15.29 1.21
CA SER A 460 -0.10 -15.03 -0.17
C SER A 460 -0.53 -16.14 -1.15
N LYS A 461 -0.95 -17.32 -0.67
CA LYS A 461 -1.41 -18.46 -1.50
C LYS A 461 -0.44 -18.83 -2.63
N ILE A 462 0.87 -18.70 -2.37
CA ILE A 462 1.93 -19.04 -3.32
C ILE A 462 2.32 -20.52 -3.21
N SER A 463 3.01 -21.04 -4.22
CA SER A 463 3.50 -22.42 -4.22
C SER A 463 4.62 -22.63 -3.18
N VAL A 464 4.80 -23.88 -2.76
CA VAL A 464 5.89 -24.29 -1.84
C VAL A 464 7.27 -23.92 -2.39
N SER A 465 7.48 -24.08 -3.70
CA SER A 465 8.74 -23.70 -4.34
C SER A 465 8.99 -22.18 -4.35
N ALA A 466 7.93 -21.37 -4.39
CA ALA A 466 8.04 -19.92 -4.23
C ALA A 466 8.37 -19.54 -2.77
N VAL A 467 7.70 -20.17 -1.79
CA VAL A 467 8.04 -20.03 -0.36
C VAL A 467 9.53 -20.35 -0.13
N GLU A 468 10.00 -21.45 -0.71
CA GLU A 468 11.39 -21.87 -0.54
C GLU A 468 12.40 -20.83 -1.05
N LYS A 469 12.13 -20.23 -2.21
CA LYS A 469 12.98 -19.18 -2.80
C LYS A 469 12.97 -17.90 -1.99
N ILE A 470 11.80 -17.47 -1.52
CA ILE A 470 11.69 -16.28 -0.66
C ILE A 470 12.53 -16.45 0.62
N LEU A 471 12.64 -17.68 1.12
CA LEU A 471 13.38 -18.00 2.33
C LEU A 471 14.82 -18.48 2.10
N GLU A 472 15.32 -18.53 0.86
CA GLU A 472 16.56 -19.25 0.49
C GLU A 472 17.79 -18.86 1.33
N ASN A 473 17.91 -17.58 1.67
CA ASN A 473 19.06 -17.04 2.41
C ASN A 473 18.77 -16.75 3.89
N ARG A 474 17.66 -17.25 4.43
CA ARG A 474 17.24 -16.96 5.81
C ARG A 474 17.72 -18.03 6.80
N GLY A 475 18.37 -17.59 7.88
CA GLY A 475 18.82 -18.48 8.96
C GLY A 475 17.67 -19.15 9.73
N ASP A 476 16.49 -18.53 9.75
CA ASP A 476 15.26 -19.03 10.38
C ASP A 476 14.34 -19.78 9.39
N LYS A 477 14.81 -20.08 8.16
CA LYS A 477 14.03 -20.79 7.11
C LYS A 477 13.31 -22.03 7.63
N THR A 478 14.04 -22.91 8.33
CA THR A 478 13.47 -24.16 8.88
C THR A 478 12.39 -23.88 9.92
N GLU A 479 12.55 -22.87 10.76
CA GLU A 479 11.57 -22.52 11.78
C GLU A 479 10.28 -21.98 11.14
N ILE A 480 10.41 -21.09 10.15
CA ILE A 480 9.28 -20.53 9.41
C ILE A 480 8.49 -21.65 8.72
N LEU A 481 9.16 -22.57 8.02
CA LEU A 481 8.49 -23.69 7.35
C LEU A 481 7.71 -24.58 8.32
N ILE A 482 8.26 -24.86 9.51
CA ILE A 482 7.56 -25.64 10.55
C ILE A 482 6.31 -24.89 11.04
N LYS A 483 6.38 -23.58 11.21
CA LYS A 483 5.20 -22.77 11.59
C LYS A 483 4.14 -22.77 10.49
N ILE A 484 4.55 -22.72 9.22
CA ILE A 484 3.62 -22.85 8.08
C ILE A 484 2.91 -24.21 8.13
N ILE A 485 3.67 -25.30 8.29
CA ILE A 485 3.14 -26.66 8.40
C ILE A 485 2.10 -26.73 9.53
N ARG A 486 2.45 -26.30 10.75
CA ARG A 486 1.54 -26.36 11.91
C ARG A 486 0.23 -25.63 11.67
N LYS A 487 0.29 -24.40 11.13
CA LYS A 487 -0.91 -23.61 10.82
C LYS A 487 -1.79 -24.27 9.77
N GLN A 488 -1.19 -24.87 8.75
CA GLN A 488 -1.94 -25.59 7.72
C GLN A 488 -2.53 -26.91 8.24
N GLU A 489 -1.86 -27.59 9.17
CA GLU A 489 -2.44 -28.76 9.86
C GLU A 489 -3.64 -28.40 10.73
N GLU A 490 -3.57 -27.29 11.45
CA GLU A 490 -4.70 -26.74 12.21
C GLU A 490 -5.87 -26.44 11.26
N ALA A 491 -5.60 -25.85 10.09
CA ALA A 491 -6.64 -25.62 9.06
C ALA A 491 -7.24 -26.93 8.52
N LEU A 492 -6.42 -27.98 8.35
CA LEU A 492 -6.88 -29.29 7.85
C LEU A 492 -7.82 -30.02 8.83
N GLN A 493 -7.73 -29.70 10.13
CA GLN A 493 -8.64 -30.20 11.16
C GLN A 493 -10.01 -29.49 11.14
N GLY A 494 -10.12 -28.35 10.46
CA GLY A 494 -11.37 -27.61 10.28
C GLY A 494 -12.30 -28.22 9.23
N GLU A 495 -13.50 -27.62 9.11
CA GLU A 495 -14.42 -27.89 8.01
C GLU A 495 -13.89 -27.22 6.74
N LEU A 496 -13.59 -28.04 5.72
CA LEU A 496 -13.09 -27.63 4.42
C LEU A 496 -13.87 -28.36 3.34
N GLU A 497 -14.09 -27.71 2.21
CA GLU A 497 -14.66 -28.38 1.04
C GLU A 497 -13.71 -29.48 0.53
N PRO A 498 -14.22 -30.58 -0.07
CA PRO A 498 -13.37 -31.69 -0.50
C PRO A 498 -12.20 -31.28 -1.41
N GLU A 499 -12.43 -30.33 -2.32
CA GLU A 499 -11.39 -29.82 -3.22
C GLU A 499 -10.32 -29.01 -2.49
N GLU A 500 -10.73 -28.15 -1.55
CA GLU A 500 -9.82 -27.36 -0.72
C GLU A 500 -8.96 -28.26 0.18
N ARG A 501 -9.57 -29.32 0.74
CA ARG A 501 -8.86 -30.32 1.54
C ARG A 501 -7.78 -31.02 0.72
N ILE A 502 -8.09 -31.47 -0.50
CA ILE A 502 -7.12 -32.14 -1.39
C ILE A 502 -5.96 -31.19 -1.74
N GLN A 503 -6.26 -29.93 -2.06
CA GLN A 503 -5.24 -28.93 -2.38
C GLN A 503 -4.33 -28.64 -1.16
N LEU A 504 -4.92 -28.52 0.02
CA LEU A 504 -4.19 -28.29 1.27
C LEU A 504 -3.30 -29.48 1.63
N GLU A 505 -3.79 -30.71 1.51
CA GLU A 505 -3.01 -31.93 1.76
C GLU A 505 -1.82 -32.06 0.79
N ALA A 506 -2.02 -31.75 -0.49
CA ALA A 506 -0.95 -31.75 -1.48
C ALA A 506 0.12 -30.69 -1.17
N ALA A 507 -0.31 -29.46 -0.80
CA ALA A 507 0.62 -28.39 -0.42
C ALA A 507 1.39 -28.73 0.86
N LEU A 508 0.71 -29.29 1.87
CA LEU A 508 1.33 -29.78 3.11
C LEU A 508 2.37 -30.86 2.83
N LEU A 509 2.06 -31.82 1.95
CA LEU A 509 2.98 -32.90 1.61
C LEU A 509 4.28 -32.36 1.01
N GLU A 510 4.18 -31.41 0.07
CA GLU A 510 5.34 -30.75 -0.52
C GLU A 510 6.12 -29.93 0.53
N LEU A 511 5.44 -29.18 1.41
CA LEU A 511 6.09 -28.44 2.50
C LEU A 511 6.87 -29.36 3.44
N TYR A 512 6.29 -30.51 3.79
CA TYR A 512 6.95 -31.53 4.58
C TYR A 512 8.20 -32.02 3.87
N LYS A 513 8.10 -32.43 2.61
CA LYS A 513 9.27 -32.92 1.83
C LYS A 513 10.38 -31.88 1.78
N THR A 514 10.07 -30.61 1.48
CA THR A 514 11.05 -29.50 1.49
C THR A 514 11.68 -29.32 2.87
N THR A 515 10.89 -29.35 3.95
CA THR A 515 11.39 -29.18 5.32
C THR A 515 12.28 -30.33 5.76
N ILE A 516 11.89 -31.57 5.43
CA ILE A 516 12.65 -32.78 5.71
C ILE A 516 13.98 -32.74 4.95
N ASN A 517 13.98 -32.45 3.65
CA ASN A 517 15.21 -32.31 2.85
C ASN A 517 16.18 -31.31 3.48
N LEU A 518 15.69 -30.13 3.86
CA LEU A 518 16.52 -29.08 4.48
C LEU A 518 17.12 -29.55 5.81
N ARG A 519 16.32 -30.18 6.68
CA ARG A 519 16.81 -30.71 7.96
C ARG A 519 17.78 -31.87 7.78
N ASN A 520 17.54 -32.72 6.79
CA ASN A 520 18.42 -33.84 6.47
C ASN A 520 19.79 -33.36 6.00
N GLN A 521 19.82 -32.35 5.12
CA GLN A 521 21.05 -31.67 4.72
C GLN A 521 21.78 -31.06 5.92
N ASN A 522 21.07 -30.32 6.79
CA ASN A 522 21.65 -29.75 8.00
C ASN A 522 22.24 -30.83 8.91
N LEU A 523 21.55 -31.95 9.10
CA LEU A 523 22.01 -33.10 9.87
C LEU A 523 23.32 -33.66 9.28
N SER A 524 23.36 -33.84 7.96
CA SER A 524 24.54 -34.36 7.24
C SER A 524 25.80 -33.47 7.40
N LEU A 525 25.61 -32.16 7.57
CA LEU A 525 26.69 -31.18 7.70
C LEU A 525 27.30 -31.11 9.10
N VAL A 526 26.65 -31.67 10.13
CA VAL A 526 27.15 -31.65 11.51
C VAL A 526 28.52 -32.34 11.59
N LYS A 527 29.58 -31.68 12.05
CA LYS A 527 30.91 -32.32 12.13
C LYS A 527 31.02 -33.25 13.34
N ILE A 528 31.08 -34.57 13.09
CA ILE A 528 31.27 -35.60 14.12
C ILE A 528 32.74 -36.05 14.10
N THR A 529 33.58 -35.42 14.93
CA THR A 529 35.03 -35.67 14.93
C THR A 529 35.48 -36.87 15.76
N GLN A 530 34.61 -37.42 16.61
CA GLN A 530 34.99 -38.39 17.64
C GLN A 530 34.71 -39.85 17.27
N SER A 531 33.91 -40.13 16.24
CA SER A 531 33.53 -41.49 15.88
C SER A 531 33.21 -41.59 14.40
N LYS A 532 34.05 -42.33 13.66
CA LYS A 532 33.80 -42.65 12.25
C LYS A 532 32.47 -43.41 12.10
N ASN A 533 32.20 -44.36 12.99
CA ASN A 533 30.97 -45.14 12.94
C ASN A 533 29.72 -44.27 13.10
N LEU A 534 29.71 -43.31 14.03
CA LEU A 534 28.57 -42.40 14.18
C LEU A 534 28.37 -41.52 12.93
N SER A 535 29.47 -41.06 12.33
CA SER A 535 29.41 -40.33 11.06
C SER A 535 28.83 -41.19 9.92
N ASP A 536 29.29 -42.44 9.80
CA ASP A 536 28.84 -43.38 8.77
C ASP A 536 27.36 -43.73 8.95
N THR A 537 26.93 -43.98 10.20
CA THR A 537 25.55 -44.25 10.56
C THR A 537 24.63 -43.06 10.28
N ARG A 538 25.03 -41.85 10.67
CA ARG A 538 24.27 -40.63 10.35
C ARG A 538 24.15 -40.46 8.83
N ASN A 539 25.23 -40.67 8.07
CA ASN A 539 25.18 -40.61 6.61
C ASN A 539 24.22 -41.65 6.03
N ALA A 540 24.19 -42.87 6.57
CA ALA A 540 23.25 -43.91 6.15
C ALA A 540 21.79 -43.49 6.42
N LEU A 541 21.49 -42.95 7.61
CA LEU A 541 20.18 -42.38 7.91
C LEU A 541 19.80 -41.28 6.91
N CYS A 542 20.71 -40.34 6.65
CA CYS A 542 20.46 -39.26 5.70
C CYS A 542 20.14 -39.80 4.29
N THR A 543 20.90 -40.78 3.81
CA THR A 543 20.64 -41.42 2.52
C THR A 543 19.27 -42.11 2.49
N SER A 544 18.92 -42.87 3.53
CA SER A 544 17.61 -43.53 3.63
C SER A 544 16.45 -42.53 3.63
N ILE A 545 16.60 -41.39 4.30
CA ILE A 545 15.61 -40.32 4.30
C ILE A 545 15.48 -39.69 2.90
N ASP A 546 16.60 -39.41 2.22
CA ASP A 546 16.59 -38.87 0.85
C ASP A 546 15.93 -39.82 -0.15
N GLU A 547 16.07 -41.14 0.04
CA GLU A 547 15.38 -42.16 -0.76
C GLU A 547 13.87 -42.19 -0.44
N ALA A 548 13.50 -42.12 0.83
CA ALA A 548 12.10 -42.16 1.25
C ALA A 548 11.28 -40.96 0.75
N ILE A 549 11.85 -39.75 0.77
CA ILE A 549 11.18 -38.52 0.31
C ILE A 549 10.86 -38.55 -1.19
N LYS A 550 11.65 -39.29 -1.98
CA LYS A 550 11.45 -39.47 -3.42
C LYS A 550 10.31 -40.43 -3.74
N SER A 551 9.78 -41.17 -2.75
CA SER A 551 8.66 -42.07 -2.96
C SER A 551 7.39 -41.30 -3.34
N PRO A 552 6.69 -41.70 -4.42
CA PRO A 552 5.40 -41.10 -4.77
C PRO A 552 4.30 -41.44 -3.76
N ASP A 553 4.44 -42.54 -3.02
CA ASP A 553 3.43 -43.08 -2.10
C ASP A 553 3.60 -42.58 -0.65
N LEU A 554 4.39 -41.53 -0.45
CA LEU A 554 4.66 -40.97 0.87
C LEU A 554 3.43 -40.25 1.42
N SER A 555 2.91 -40.68 2.57
CA SER A 555 1.76 -40.03 3.21
C SER A 555 2.16 -38.86 4.11
N LEU A 556 1.18 -38.04 4.51
CA LEU A 556 1.40 -36.98 5.50
C LEU A 556 1.85 -37.53 6.87
N ASP A 557 1.36 -38.71 7.27
CA ASP A 557 1.76 -39.34 8.53
C ASP A 557 3.22 -39.80 8.48
N ASP A 558 3.65 -40.37 7.35
CA ASP A 558 5.04 -40.75 7.12
C ASP A 558 5.96 -39.53 7.21
N CYS A 559 5.57 -38.43 6.56
CA CYS A 559 6.28 -37.15 6.65
C CYS A 559 6.40 -36.62 8.08
N ARG A 560 5.32 -36.66 8.87
CA ARG A 560 5.35 -36.27 10.29
C ARG A 560 6.37 -37.09 11.07
N ASN A 561 6.35 -38.40 10.89
CA ASN A 561 7.23 -39.30 11.60
C ASN A 561 8.70 -39.10 11.19
N ILE A 562 8.99 -38.94 9.90
CA ILE A 562 10.34 -38.62 9.42
C ILE A 562 10.82 -37.28 10.00
N LEU A 563 9.95 -36.26 10.07
CA LEU A 563 10.32 -34.96 10.64
C LEU A 563 10.62 -35.04 12.14
N LYS A 564 9.84 -35.84 12.91
CA LYS A 564 10.13 -36.13 14.32
C LYS A 564 11.48 -36.84 14.47
N VAL A 565 11.75 -37.83 13.63
CA VAL A 565 13.03 -38.55 13.58
C VAL A 565 14.19 -37.58 13.36
N LEU A 566 14.11 -36.70 12.37
CA LEU A 566 15.17 -35.70 12.14
C LEU A 566 15.35 -34.74 13.32
N SER A 567 14.25 -34.37 13.99
CA SER A 567 14.28 -33.52 15.19
C SER A 567 15.10 -34.16 16.30
N HIS A 568 14.73 -35.39 16.69
CA HIS A 568 15.41 -36.10 17.76
C HIS A 568 16.82 -36.54 17.37
N ALA A 569 17.05 -36.91 16.11
CA ALA A 569 18.39 -37.23 15.60
C ALA A 569 19.34 -36.04 15.72
N SER A 570 18.87 -34.84 15.37
CA SER A 570 19.66 -33.62 15.52
C SER A 570 19.99 -33.31 16.98
N LEU A 571 19.01 -33.44 17.89
CA LEU A 571 19.21 -33.22 19.33
C LEU A 571 20.17 -34.25 19.93
N ALA A 572 20.04 -35.52 19.56
CA ALA A 572 20.87 -36.61 20.07
C ALA A 572 22.36 -36.47 19.72
N ILE A 573 22.70 -35.79 18.62
CA ILE A 573 24.09 -35.61 18.18
C ILE A 573 24.67 -34.22 18.49
N ASP A 574 23.84 -33.25 18.91
CA ASP A 574 24.31 -31.89 19.19
C ASP A 574 24.89 -31.78 20.61
N LYS A 575 26.21 -31.67 20.69
CA LYS A 575 26.99 -31.56 21.94
C LYS A 575 26.64 -30.35 22.80
N LYS A 576 25.98 -29.34 22.26
CA LYS A 576 25.56 -28.15 23.02
C LYS A 576 24.26 -28.38 23.77
N VAL A 577 23.50 -29.41 23.41
CA VAL A 577 22.26 -29.79 24.05
C VAL A 577 22.56 -30.47 25.38
N ASP A 578 21.73 -30.20 26.37
CA ASP A 578 21.80 -30.81 27.69
C ASP A 578 21.77 -32.35 27.59
N PRO A 579 22.62 -33.08 28.34
CA PRO A 579 22.69 -34.55 28.25
C PRO A 579 21.36 -35.26 28.51
N ASP A 580 20.51 -34.72 29.38
CA ASP A 580 19.19 -35.32 29.64
C ASP A 580 18.29 -35.16 28.41
N VAL A 581 18.34 -34.00 27.74
CA VAL A 581 17.59 -33.76 26.49
C VAL A 581 18.11 -34.64 25.34
N GLN A 582 19.42 -34.85 25.27
CA GLN A 582 20.03 -35.81 24.33
C GLN A 582 19.51 -37.22 24.59
N PHE A 583 19.56 -37.67 25.86
CA PHE A 583 19.10 -38.99 26.27
C PHE A 583 17.62 -39.20 25.96
N ASN A 584 16.76 -38.25 26.31
CA ASN A 584 15.34 -38.33 25.99
C ASN A 584 15.09 -38.39 24.49
N SER A 585 15.88 -37.66 23.69
CA SER A 585 15.77 -37.71 22.23
C SER A 585 16.18 -39.08 21.66
N ILE A 586 17.15 -39.75 22.27
CA ILE A 586 17.55 -41.13 21.93
C ILE A 586 16.40 -42.09 22.25
N CYS A 587 15.76 -41.97 23.42
CA CYS A 587 14.60 -42.78 23.80
C CYS A 587 13.43 -42.58 22.82
N GLU A 588 13.11 -41.33 22.47
CA GLU A 588 12.07 -41.01 21.50
C GLU A 588 12.35 -41.57 20.10
N LEU A 589 13.61 -41.58 19.65
CA LEU A 589 13.97 -42.25 18.39
C LEU A 589 13.72 -43.77 18.47
N GLY A 590 13.96 -44.39 19.62
CA GLY A 590 13.61 -45.79 19.85
C GLY A 590 12.10 -46.02 19.73
N ASN A 591 11.29 -45.18 20.38
CA ASN A 591 9.82 -45.24 20.31
C ASN A 591 9.30 -45.04 18.88
N LEU A 592 9.83 -44.05 18.16
CA LEU A 592 9.47 -43.78 16.76
C LEU A 592 9.85 -44.93 15.84
N SER A 593 10.98 -45.59 16.09
CA SER A 593 11.35 -46.79 15.34
C SER A 593 10.34 -47.92 15.55
N ASP A 594 9.93 -48.17 16.79
CA ASP A 594 8.93 -49.20 17.11
C ASP A 594 7.59 -48.88 16.44
N GLU A 595 7.15 -47.62 16.47
CA GLU A 595 5.90 -47.18 15.84
C GLU A 595 5.94 -47.41 14.32
N LEU A 596 7.04 -47.02 13.67
CA LEU A 596 7.24 -47.17 12.23
C LEU A 596 7.34 -48.63 11.78
N VAL A 597 7.83 -49.54 12.65
CA VAL A 597 7.84 -50.99 12.38
C VAL A 597 6.48 -51.64 12.66
N GLY A 598 5.77 -51.18 13.69
CA GLY A 598 4.49 -51.76 14.13
C GLY A 598 3.31 -51.41 13.22
N LYS A 599 3.33 -50.24 12.59
CA LYS A 599 2.45 -49.95 11.45
C LYS A 599 2.88 -50.86 10.31
N LYS A 600 2.01 -51.80 9.88
CA LYS A 600 2.19 -52.67 8.69
C LYS A 600 2.46 -51.84 7.44
N SER A 601 3.66 -51.31 7.31
CA SER A 601 4.08 -50.51 6.18
C SER A 601 4.46 -51.48 5.08
N GLU A 602 3.55 -51.72 4.16
CA GLU A 602 3.86 -52.39 2.88
C GLU A 602 4.87 -51.60 2.04
N ASN A 603 5.23 -50.38 2.47
CA ASN A 603 6.15 -49.49 1.79
C ASN A 603 7.62 -49.73 2.24
N LEU A 604 8.45 -50.16 1.28
CA LEU A 604 9.89 -50.45 1.43
C LEU A 604 10.71 -49.23 1.90
N SER A 605 10.28 -48.00 1.59
CA SER A 605 10.94 -46.77 2.03
C SER A 605 10.93 -46.60 3.55
N THR A 606 9.82 -46.96 4.20
CA THR A 606 9.65 -46.88 5.67
C THR A 606 10.61 -47.85 6.38
N VAL A 607 10.82 -49.03 5.80
CA VAL A 607 11.74 -50.04 6.33
C VAL A 607 13.20 -49.57 6.30
N SER A 608 13.62 -48.84 5.26
CA SER A 608 14.97 -48.25 5.16
C SER A 608 15.18 -47.15 6.20
N VAL A 609 14.18 -46.27 6.39
CA VAL A 609 14.21 -45.19 7.39
C VAL A 609 14.30 -45.77 8.81
N VAL A 610 13.49 -46.79 9.13
CA VAL A 610 13.54 -47.52 10.40
C VAL A 610 14.93 -48.09 10.68
N CYS A 611 15.52 -48.80 9.70
CA CYS A 611 16.87 -49.35 9.86
C CYS A 611 17.88 -48.23 10.18
N GLY A 612 17.72 -47.05 9.56
CA GLY A 612 18.61 -45.90 9.73
C GLY A 612 18.48 -45.28 11.12
N ILE A 613 17.25 -45.20 11.63
CA ILE A 613 16.95 -44.73 12.99
C ILE A 613 17.62 -45.66 13.99
N LEU A 614 17.31 -46.95 13.93
CA LEU A 614 17.88 -47.94 14.87
C LEU A 614 19.41 -47.93 14.83
N ALA A 615 20.00 -47.76 13.64
CA ALA A 615 21.44 -47.62 13.52
C ALA A 615 21.96 -46.39 14.27
N LEU A 616 21.33 -45.22 14.07
CA LEU A 616 21.71 -43.97 14.73
C LEU A 616 21.56 -44.07 16.24
N VAL A 617 20.43 -44.56 16.74
CA VAL A 617 20.18 -44.70 18.18
C VAL A 617 21.21 -45.63 18.80
N ALA A 618 21.49 -46.79 18.17
CA ALA A 618 22.53 -47.70 18.65
C ALA A 618 23.92 -47.05 18.67
N ALA A 619 24.27 -46.21 17.68
CA ALA A 619 25.56 -45.53 17.62
C ALA A 619 25.71 -44.44 18.69
N VAL A 620 24.66 -43.65 18.92
CA VAL A 620 24.65 -42.58 19.94
C VAL A 620 24.67 -43.20 21.34
N VAL A 621 23.86 -44.24 21.59
CA VAL A 621 23.88 -45.00 22.85
C VAL A 621 25.27 -45.60 23.10
N ALA A 622 25.93 -46.14 22.08
CA ALA A 622 27.30 -46.65 22.20
C ALA A 622 28.28 -45.57 22.70
N LEU A 623 28.13 -44.34 22.20
CA LEU A 623 28.97 -43.21 22.56
C LEU A 623 28.65 -42.65 23.95
N ALA A 624 27.38 -42.54 24.30
CA ALA A 624 26.95 -42.14 25.65
C ALA A 624 27.44 -43.14 26.70
N LEU A 625 27.39 -44.43 26.39
CA LEU A 625 27.87 -45.52 27.24
C LEU A 625 29.38 -45.80 27.07
N SER A 626 30.12 -44.96 26.35
CA SER A 626 31.56 -45.20 26.06
C SER A 626 32.44 -45.25 27.31
N SER A 627 32.02 -44.58 28.38
CA SER A 627 32.63 -44.63 29.71
C SER A 627 32.57 -46.02 30.35
N THR A 628 31.66 -46.89 29.91
CA THR A 628 31.48 -48.26 30.44
C THR A 628 32.24 -49.33 29.64
N GLY A 629 32.87 -48.98 28.50
CA GLY A 629 33.67 -49.87 27.66
C GLY A 629 32.90 -50.97 26.90
N ILE A 630 31.88 -51.57 27.50
CA ILE A 630 31.06 -52.66 26.93
C ILE A 630 29.91 -52.09 26.08
N GLY A 631 29.28 -50.99 26.53
CA GLY A 631 28.21 -50.32 25.80
C GLY A 631 28.66 -49.78 24.43
N LEU A 632 29.92 -49.33 24.33
CA LEU A 632 30.51 -48.87 23.06
C LEU A 632 30.60 -49.98 22.02
N ILE A 633 31.03 -51.18 22.42
CA ILE A 633 31.27 -52.29 21.48
C ILE A 633 29.94 -52.85 20.98
N ILE A 634 28.96 -53.03 21.87
CA ILE A 634 27.64 -53.57 21.52
C ILE A 634 26.86 -52.54 20.70
N GLY A 635 26.81 -51.29 21.15
CA GLY A 635 26.07 -50.23 20.43
C GLY A 635 26.65 -49.96 19.04
N LEU A 636 27.99 -49.95 18.88
CA LEU A 636 28.61 -49.80 17.55
C LEU A 636 28.43 -51.01 16.64
N ALA A 637 28.39 -52.24 17.19
CA ALA A 637 28.13 -53.45 16.41
C ALA A 637 26.68 -53.52 15.93
N VAL A 638 25.72 -53.15 16.78
CA VAL A 638 24.30 -53.05 16.44
C VAL A 638 24.10 -51.93 15.40
N ALA A 639 24.70 -50.75 15.62
CA ALA A 639 24.68 -49.65 14.67
C ALA A 639 25.27 -50.02 13.30
N GLY A 640 26.41 -50.72 13.29
CA GLY A 640 27.05 -51.18 12.06
C GLY A 640 26.21 -52.22 11.31
N ALA A 641 25.56 -53.14 12.02
CA ALA A 641 24.68 -54.15 11.42
C ALA A 641 23.40 -53.53 10.84
N LEU A 642 22.82 -52.52 11.51
CA LEU A 642 21.64 -51.81 11.05
C LEU A 642 21.96 -50.84 9.91
N ALA A 643 23.10 -50.13 9.96
CA ALA A 643 23.57 -49.29 8.85
C ALA A 643 23.92 -50.13 7.61
N ALA A 644 24.49 -51.32 7.80
CA ALA A 644 24.69 -52.27 6.71
C ALA A 644 23.36 -52.76 6.13
N ALA A 645 22.34 -52.97 6.96
CA ALA A 645 20.99 -53.29 6.48
C ALA A 645 20.37 -52.14 5.65
N CYS A 646 20.53 -50.87 6.07
CA CYS A 646 20.14 -49.69 5.26
C CYS A 646 20.85 -49.61 3.92
N ALA A 647 22.17 -49.83 3.89
CA ALA A 647 22.94 -49.77 2.65
C ALA A 647 22.60 -50.93 1.71
N SER A 648 22.10 -52.04 2.26
CA SER A 648 21.79 -53.27 1.52
C SER A 648 20.34 -53.34 1.05
N THR A 649 19.42 -52.47 1.52
CA THR A 649 18.02 -52.46 1.06
C THR A 649 17.85 -52.00 -0.39
N ALA A 650 18.88 -51.42 -1.02
CA ALA A 650 18.91 -51.23 -2.48
C ALA A 650 19.14 -52.55 -3.26
N ILE A 651 19.58 -53.64 -2.62
CA ILE A 651 19.94 -54.92 -3.29
C ILE A 651 19.40 -56.20 -2.58
N ALA A 652 18.83 -56.20 -1.38
CA ALA A 652 18.48 -57.45 -0.68
C ALA A 652 17.06 -57.51 -0.07
N SER A 653 16.27 -58.46 -0.56
CA SER A 653 14.91 -58.87 -0.13
C SER A 653 14.88 -59.89 1.02
N ASN A 654 15.91 -59.96 1.89
CA ASN A 654 16.09 -61.10 2.81
C ASN A 654 16.04 -60.78 4.32
N VAL A 655 15.79 -59.54 4.73
CA VAL A 655 15.49 -59.24 6.14
C VAL A 655 13.98 -59.29 6.32
N THR A 656 13.49 -60.24 7.10
CA THR A 656 12.04 -60.37 7.34
C THR A 656 11.59 -59.29 8.34
N GLU A 657 10.37 -58.78 8.19
CA GLU A 657 9.74 -57.81 9.08
C GLU A 657 9.82 -58.23 10.56
N SER A 658 9.69 -59.54 10.83
CA SER A 658 9.85 -60.11 12.17
C SER A 658 11.25 -59.94 12.76
N ASP A 659 12.31 -59.93 11.93
CA ASP A 659 13.69 -59.77 12.41
C ASP A 659 13.98 -58.32 12.81
N LEU A 660 13.37 -57.35 12.12
CA LEU A 660 13.49 -55.92 12.41
C LEU A 660 12.67 -55.52 13.63
N SER A 661 11.41 -55.95 13.70
CA SER A 661 10.53 -55.72 14.85
C SER A 661 11.12 -56.28 16.14
N LYS A 662 11.67 -57.51 16.08
CA LYS A 662 12.35 -58.11 17.22
C LYS A 662 13.59 -57.32 17.65
N LYS A 663 14.43 -56.89 16.71
CA LYS A 663 15.64 -56.12 17.04
C LYS A 663 15.32 -54.73 17.61
N ALA A 664 14.28 -54.07 17.12
CA ALA A 664 13.81 -52.80 17.66
C ALA A 664 13.30 -52.97 19.10
N SER A 665 12.46 -53.98 19.34
CA SER A 665 11.95 -54.33 20.67
C SER A 665 13.04 -54.76 21.66
N ASP A 666 14.01 -55.57 21.22
CA ASP A 666 15.15 -55.99 22.04
C ASP A 666 16.03 -54.78 22.43
N PHE A 667 16.24 -53.85 21.48
CA PHE A 667 17.01 -52.63 21.72
C PHE A 667 16.28 -51.67 22.68
N ARG A 668 14.97 -51.50 22.52
CA ARG A 668 14.13 -50.75 23.47
C ARG A 668 14.21 -51.33 24.87
N SER A 669 14.07 -52.64 25.01
CA SER A 669 14.15 -53.31 26.32
C SER A 669 15.48 -53.03 27.00
N ALA A 670 16.57 -52.99 26.24
CA ALA A 670 17.89 -52.63 26.76
C ALA A 670 18.01 -51.15 27.16
N LEU A 671 17.36 -50.23 26.44
CA LEU A 671 17.26 -48.82 26.83
C LEU A 671 16.47 -48.65 28.13
N GLU A 672 15.31 -49.29 28.25
CA GLU A 672 14.47 -49.27 29.45
C GLU A 672 15.21 -49.84 30.68
N GLU A 673 15.99 -50.90 30.51
CA GLU A 673 16.83 -51.47 31.58
C GLU A 673 17.92 -50.50 32.05
N ILE A 674 18.47 -49.67 31.15
CA ILE A 674 19.44 -48.61 31.52
C ILE A 674 18.75 -47.51 32.31
N ILE A 675 17.54 -47.10 31.89
CA ILE A 675 16.72 -46.11 32.60
C ILE A 675 16.42 -46.57 34.03
N GLU A 676 15.99 -47.82 34.21
CA GLU A 676 15.72 -48.39 35.54
C GLU A 676 16.99 -48.48 36.42
N LYS A 677 18.16 -48.76 35.83
CA LYS A 677 19.41 -48.94 36.58
C LYS A 677 20.03 -47.63 37.10
N ASP A 678 19.85 -46.53 36.39
CA ASP A 678 20.44 -45.23 36.78
C ASP A 678 19.55 -44.40 37.74
N GLY A 679 18.37 -44.89 38.13
CA GLY A 679 17.54 -44.26 39.16
C GLY A 679 16.96 -42.89 38.76
N LEU A 680 16.66 -42.71 37.49
CA LEU A 680 16.10 -41.48 36.92
C LEU A 680 14.56 -41.49 37.07
N ASP A 681 14.05 -40.81 38.09
CA ASP A 681 12.66 -40.88 38.60
C ASP A 681 11.59 -40.14 37.76
N GLU A 682 10.31 -40.49 37.97
CA GLU A 682 9.09 -40.06 37.24
C GLU A 682 8.78 -38.55 37.29
N ASP A 683 9.35 -37.79 38.23
CA ASP A 683 9.10 -36.34 38.39
C ASP A 683 9.68 -35.46 37.24
N ARG A 684 10.46 -36.05 36.32
CA ARG A 684 11.14 -35.33 35.22
C ARG A 684 10.28 -35.06 33.99
N GLU A 685 9.27 -35.88 33.68
CA GLU A 685 8.40 -35.69 32.50
C GLU A 685 7.70 -34.32 32.51
N GLN A 686 7.25 -33.86 33.68
CA GLN A 686 6.63 -32.54 33.85
C GLN A 686 7.60 -31.37 33.62
N THR A 687 8.87 -31.54 33.98
CA THR A 687 9.90 -30.51 33.80
C THR A 687 10.28 -30.36 32.33
N ILE A 688 10.33 -31.47 31.58
CA ILE A 688 10.66 -31.53 30.16
C ILE A 688 9.54 -30.94 29.29
N TYR A 689 8.27 -31.26 29.59
CA TYR A 689 7.12 -30.65 28.89
C TYR A 689 7.05 -29.12 29.07
N SER A 690 7.47 -28.59 30.22
CA SER A 690 7.50 -27.14 30.47
C SER A 690 8.59 -26.38 29.71
N ARG A 691 9.60 -27.08 29.18
CA ARG A 691 10.76 -26.51 28.48
C ARG A 691 10.76 -26.76 26.96
N LEU A 692 9.88 -27.64 26.47
CA LEU A 692 9.69 -27.98 25.05
C LEU A 692 8.59 -27.15 24.36
N HIS A 693 7.76 -26.45 25.13
CA HIS A 693 6.85 -25.38 24.68
C HIS A 693 7.50 -24.01 24.86
#